data_AF-H3AXT9-F1
#
_entry.id   AF-H3AXT9-F1
#
_cell.length_a   1.000
_cell.length_b   1.000
_cell.length_c   1.000
_cell.angle_alpha   90.00
_cell.angle_beta   90.00
_cell.angle_gamma   90.00
#
_symmetry.space_group_name_H-M   'P 1'
#
loop_
_entity.id
_entity.type
_entity.pdbx_description
1 polymer ?
#
loop_
_entity_poly.entity_id
_entity_poly.type
_entity_poly.pdbx_seq_one_letter_code
_entity_poly.pdbx_strand_id
1 'polypeptide(L)'
;MASSAEQDLTLAEGESNKKEQSFGILRLQEEKAGESRSASRGGGGGVGDGRWQAPIFALARKASETISGSIPALPKASPAVAASTEHEEWDRKAIKDPMAVERANLLNMAKLSIKGLIESALRFGRTLDSDYPPLQQFFVVMEHCLKHGLKVKKSFLGYSKSIWAPMELVEKLCPEAGEIAASVRDLPGLKTPLGRVRAWLRLALMQKKLADYLRCLITRKDLLSDFYDYHALMMEEEGAVIVGLLVGLNVIDANLCVKGEDLDSQVGVIDFSLYLRNEEDSYRSEERNGQIAAILDQKNYVEELNRQLNSTVTSLQARVDSLEKSNTKLIEELAIAKNSIIKLQEENHQLRNENTLILMRTQHQLETAKVDVDAELDTYKQSRQGLDEMYNEARKQLREESQLRQQKTIDAYLVWDLSINKENIVFLQNTVKDIHYNTIITHQQSQGIVAIRVVQVQETQGSEDGLSQKNEIISRLEEKTNQITATMKQLEQRLQQAEKGRQAAEDGVRKFKQEFTSKSDSLQKQILKREKQLLQLETDWKIEKEWRQTLQNDLDREREIISELKTETEQMNGLKKEFLRLQEENTQLKRICEEQEQALQELGFKLSESKLKIEDIKEANKVLQGGGGGQGWLKDKDATHCKLCEKEFSLSRRKHHCRNCGEIFCNACSDNELPLPSSPKPVRVCDTCHAMLLQRCSSNST
;
A
#
# COMPACT_ATOMS: atom_id res chain seq x y z
N MET A 1 -40.01 -25.47 53.39
CA MET A 1 -40.28 -24.02 53.49
C MET A 1 -39.15 -23.30 52.76
N ALA A 2 -39.57 -22.35 51.90
CA ALA A 2 -38.85 -21.38 51.05
C ALA A 2 -37.47 -20.87 51.55
N SER A 3 -36.56 -20.26 50.78
CA SER A 3 -36.40 -19.90 49.35
C SER A 3 -35.01 -19.26 49.20
N SER A 4 -34.45 -19.31 47.99
CA SER A 4 -33.25 -18.63 47.48
C SER A 4 -33.37 -17.10 47.35
N ALA A 5 -32.20 -16.49 47.07
CA ALA A 5 -31.90 -15.50 46.02
C ALA A 5 -31.59 -14.03 46.42
N GLU A 6 -30.32 -13.67 46.19
CA GLU A 6 -29.72 -12.56 45.39
C GLU A 6 -30.31 -11.13 45.32
N GLN A 7 -29.36 -10.19 45.02
CA GLN A 7 -29.44 -8.77 44.60
C GLN A 7 -29.42 -7.73 45.75
N ASP A 8 -28.70 -6.61 45.73
CA ASP A 8 -28.01 -5.89 44.66
C ASP A 8 -27.00 -4.83 45.21
N LEU A 9 -26.16 -4.34 44.29
CA LEU A 9 -25.21 -3.20 44.29
C LEU A 9 -25.40 -2.01 45.26
N THR A 10 -24.29 -1.39 45.70
CA THR A 10 -24.01 0.07 45.54
C THR A 10 -22.60 0.48 45.98
N LEU A 11 -21.99 1.36 45.18
CA LEU A 11 -20.72 2.08 45.38
C LEU A 11 -20.83 3.14 46.49
N ALA A 12 -19.77 3.34 47.27
CA ALA A 12 -19.49 4.59 47.97
C ALA A 12 -17.99 4.79 48.18
N GLU A 13 -17.47 5.90 47.65
CA GLU A 13 -16.14 6.46 47.92
C GLU A 13 -16.04 7.00 49.36
N GLY A 14 -14.84 6.93 49.95
CA GLY A 14 -14.55 7.52 51.26
C GLY A 14 -13.09 7.36 51.68
N GLU A 15 -12.36 8.47 51.58
CA GLU A 15 -10.97 8.76 51.98
C GLU A 15 -10.66 8.30 53.43
N SER A 16 -9.47 7.85 53.83
CA SER A 16 -8.25 8.66 53.93
C SER A 16 -7.15 7.92 54.74
N ASN A 17 -5.91 8.31 54.47
CA ASN A 17 -4.75 8.42 55.38
C ASN A 17 -3.74 7.26 55.61
N LYS A 18 -2.61 7.42 54.91
CA LYS A 18 -1.22 7.54 55.41
C LYS A 18 -0.72 6.57 56.48
N LYS A 19 0.30 5.78 56.11
CA LYS A 19 1.66 5.82 56.70
C LYS A 19 2.61 4.92 55.90
N GLU A 20 3.68 5.48 55.35
CA GLU A 20 5.00 4.86 55.42
C GLU A 20 6.10 5.88 55.10
N GLN A 21 7.17 5.82 55.90
CA GLN A 21 8.30 6.73 55.95
C GLN A 21 9.57 6.02 55.48
N SER A 22 10.36 6.74 54.66
CA SER A 22 11.84 6.77 54.64
C SER A 22 12.58 5.56 54.03
N PHE A 23 13.75 5.62 53.38
CA PHE A 23 14.86 6.59 53.19
C PHE A 23 15.47 6.32 51.79
N GLY A 24 15.81 7.32 50.95
CA GLY A 24 17.18 7.85 50.75
C GLY A 24 17.91 7.12 49.59
N ILE A 25 18.61 7.71 48.60
CA ILE A 25 19.50 8.88 48.60
C ILE A 25 19.78 9.37 47.14
N LEU A 26 19.72 10.70 46.98
CA LEU A 26 20.45 11.67 46.14
C LEU A 26 20.57 11.55 44.59
N ARG A 27 19.88 12.52 43.96
CA ARG A 27 20.24 13.23 42.73
C ARG A 27 21.44 14.16 42.97
N LEU A 28 22.33 14.26 41.98
CA LEU A 28 23.15 15.45 41.75
C LEU A 28 22.66 16.18 40.50
N GLN A 29 22.63 17.50 40.64
CA GLN A 29 21.98 18.49 39.81
C GLN A 29 23.00 19.12 38.85
N GLU A 30 22.52 19.56 37.69
CA GLU A 30 23.24 20.34 36.69
C GLU A 30 23.83 21.63 37.29
N GLU A 31 25.09 21.93 36.96
CA GLU A 31 25.65 23.26 37.09
C GLU A 31 25.50 24.02 35.76
N LYS A 32 24.91 25.21 35.85
CA LYS A 32 24.96 26.27 34.84
C LYS A 32 25.97 27.32 35.34
N ALA A 33 26.97 27.65 34.54
CA ALA A 33 27.74 28.89 34.67
C ALA A 33 28.35 29.32 33.34
N GLY A 34 28.24 30.62 33.04
CA GLY A 34 29.28 31.35 32.31
C GLY A 34 28.94 31.84 30.90
N GLU A 35 28.41 33.06 30.81
CA GLU A 35 28.46 33.89 29.60
C GLU A 35 29.90 34.13 29.15
N SER A 36 30.15 34.10 27.84
CA SER A 36 31.14 34.99 27.22
C SER A 36 30.73 35.33 25.79
N ARG A 37 30.54 36.64 25.56
CA ARG A 37 30.42 37.25 24.25
C ARG A 37 31.82 37.35 23.64
N SER A 38 31.99 36.88 22.40
CA SER A 38 32.95 37.51 21.48
C SER A 38 32.40 37.45 20.05
N ALA A 39 32.33 38.63 19.46
CA ALA A 39 32.01 38.84 18.07
C ALA A 39 33.27 38.58 17.22
N SER A 40 33.12 37.87 16.11
CA SER A 40 33.99 38.08 14.95
C SER A 40 33.17 37.95 13.67
N ARG A 41 33.31 38.98 12.84
CA ARG A 41 32.72 39.18 11.51
C ARG A 41 33.65 38.59 10.45
N GLY A 42 33.03 38.12 9.36
CA GLY A 42 33.64 37.93 8.04
C GLY A 42 33.79 36.45 7.69
N GLY A 43 33.25 35.92 6.59
CA GLY A 43 32.55 36.50 5.45
C GLY A 43 32.76 35.58 4.25
N GLY A 44 31.69 35.31 3.49
CA GLY A 44 31.76 34.92 2.08
C GLY A 44 31.61 33.42 1.77
N GLY A 45 30.45 33.04 1.22
CA GLY A 45 30.24 31.75 0.57
C GLY A 45 28.77 31.33 0.46
N GLY A 46 27.90 32.19 -0.09
CA GLY A 46 26.49 31.87 -0.35
C GLY A 46 26.26 31.46 -1.80
N VAL A 47 25.59 30.31 -1.99
CA VAL A 47 24.77 29.90 -3.16
C VAL A 47 23.91 28.72 -2.65
N GLY A 48 22.59 28.64 -2.73
CA GLY A 48 21.54 29.55 -3.15
C GLY A 48 20.22 28.91 -2.69
N ASP A 49 19.52 29.59 -1.79
CA ASP A 49 18.11 29.32 -1.51
C ASP A 49 17.30 30.30 -2.37
N GLY A 50 16.37 29.77 -3.16
CA GLY A 50 15.84 30.43 -4.33
C GLY A 50 14.49 29.86 -4.77
N ARG A 51 13.44 30.27 -4.05
CA ARG A 51 12.23 30.86 -4.62
C ARG A 51 11.50 30.06 -5.71
N TRP A 52 10.49 29.28 -5.29
CA TRP A 52 9.23 29.11 -6.04
C TRP A 52 8.04 29.01 -5.07
N GLN A 53 7.55 30.15 -4.59
CA GLN A 53 6.15 30.30 -4.21
C GLN A 53 5.42 30.96 -5.38
N ALA A 54 4.31 30.33 -5.82
CA ALA A 54 3.30 30.77 -6.80
C ALA A 54 3.78 30.99 -8.25
N PRO A 55 3.21 30.26 -9.23
CA PRO A 55 2.02 30.78 -9.89
C PRO A 55 1.07 29.68 -10.40
N ILE A 56 0.04 29.30 -9.63
CA ILE A 56 -1.04 28.43 -10.15
C ILE A 56 -2.42 29.10 -10.01
N PHE A 57 -2.59 30.05 -9.09
CA PHE A 57 -3.87 30.74 -8.90
C PHE A 57 -4.09 32.00 -9.77
N ALA A 58 -3.11 32.41 -10.59
CA ALA A 58 -3.22 33.59 -11.44
C ALA A 58 -3.68 33.29 -12.89
N LEU A 59 -3.70 32.02 -13.33
CA LEU A 59 -4.05 31.65 -14.71
C LEU A 59 -5.49 31.13 -14.85
N ALA A 60 -6.09 30.60 -13.77
CA ALA A 60 -7.48 30.13 -13.78
C ALA A 60 -8.52 31.25 -13.89
N ARG A 61 -8.16 32.50 -13.61
CA ARG A 61 -9.10 33.64 -13.63
C ARG A 61 -9.26 34.29 -15.02
N LYS A 62 -8.45 33.90 -16.02
CA LYS A 62 -8.50 34.48 -17.38
C LYS A 62 -9.22 33.60 -18.41
N ALA A 63 -9.61 32.37 -18.06
CA ALA A 63 -10.33 31.45 -18.96
C ALA A 63 -11.86 31.46 -18.77
N SER A 64 -12.38 32.04 -17.67
CA SER A 64 -13.83 32.09 -17.41
C SER A 64 -14.58 33.22 -18.13
N GLU A 65 -13.91 34.05 -18.94
CA GLU A 65 -14.55 35.18 -19.64
C GLU A 65 -14.85 34.93 -21.14
N THR A 66 -14.81 33.68 -21.63
CA THR A 66 -15.03 33.43 -23.09
C THR A 66 -16.00 32.31 -23.45
N ILE A 67 -16.96 31.98 -22.58
CA ILE A 67 -18.08 31.09 -22.94
C ILE A 67 -19.40 31.85 -22.80
N SER A 68 -19.69 32.71 -23.77
CA SER A 68 -21.03 33.16 -24.10
C SER A 68 -21.12 33.26 -25.62
N GLY A 69 -21.82 32.31 -26.25
CA GLY A 69 -21.85 32.20 -27.71
C GLY A 69 -22.59 30.96 -28.19
N SER A 70 -23.90 30.97 -27.99
CA SER A 70 -24.97 30.36 -28.79
C SER A 70 -24.66 29.17 -29.73
N ILE A 71 -25.24 28.02 -29.38
CA ILE A 71 -25.53 26.88 -30.26
C ILE A 71 -26.81 27.20 -31.08
N PRO A 72 -26.85 27.01 -32.41
CA PRO A 72 -28.11 26.82 -33.13
C PRO A 72 -28.46 25.33 -33.22
N ALA A 73 -29.71 25.04 -32.88
CA ALA A 73 -30.33 23.72 -32.88
C ALA A 73 -30.47 23.12 -34.30
N LEU A 74 -30.35 21.79 -34.38
CA LEU A 74 -30.79 20.95 -35.49
C LEU A 74 -32.31 21.08 -35.73
N PRO A 75 -32.80 21.07 -36.99
CA PRO A 75 -34.16 20.69 -37.30
C PRO A 75 -34.28 19.21 -37.72
N LYS A 76 -35.43 18.65 -37.34
CA LYS A 76 -35.93 17.29 -37.58
C LYS A 76 -36.15 16.98 -39.06
N ALA A 77 -36.00 15.70 -39.40
CA ALA A 77 -36.31 15.10 -40.70
C ALA A 77 -37.80 14.73 -40.86
N SER A 78 -38.30 14.86 -42.11
CA SER A 78 -39.20 13.95 -42.90
C SER A 78 -40.12 14.76 -43.85
N PRO A 79 -40.73 14.19 -44.92
CA PRO A 79 -40.18 13.36 -46.00
C PRO A 79 -40.57 13.84 -47.43
N ALA A 80 -39.84 13.33 -48.44
CA ALA A 80 -40.18 13.09 -49.86
C ALA A 80 -41.05 14.08 -50.70
N VAL A 81 -40.53 14.54 -51.85
CA VAL A 81 -41.21 14.56 -53.19
C VAL A 81 -40.14 14.56 -54.30
N ALA A 82 -40.44 13.87 -55.40
CA ALA A 82 -39.62 13.55 -56.56
C ALA A 82 -39.49 14.65 -57.65
N ALA A 83 -38.61 14.34 -58.61
CA ALA A 83 -38.49 14.80 -60.00
C ALA A 83 -37.73 16.12 -60.27
N SER A 84 -36.56 16.03 -60.93
CA SER A 84 -36.46 16.04 -62.39
C SER A 84 -35.00 15.99 -62.85
N THR A 85 -34.84 15.38 -64.02
CA THR A 85 -33.66 15.13 -64.84
C THR A 85 -32.89 16.38 -65.28
N GLU A 86 -31.62 16.14 -65.63
CA GLU A 86 -30.70 16.93 -66.47
C GLU A 86 -29.48 17.50 -65.72
N HIS A 87 -28.50 16.63 -65.47
CA HIS A 87 -27.06 16.93 -65.55
C HIS A 87 -26.24 15.62 -65.39
N GLU A 88 -26.57 14.60 -66.17
CA GLU A 88 -25.68 13.48 -66.41
C GLU A 88 -24.64 13.92 -67.45
N GLU A 89 -23.44 14.34 -67.03
CA GLU A 89 -22.19 14.06 -67.79
C GLU A 89 -20.87 14.56 -67.16
N TRP A 90 -20.87 15.32 -66.05
CA TRP A 90 -19.61 15.83 -65.46
C TRP A 90 -19.16 15.16 -64.15
N ASP A 91 -20.00 14.37 -63.47
CA ASP A 91 -19.70 13.80 -62.13
C ASP A 91 -19.20 12.35 -62.11
N ARG A 92 -18.66 11.83 -63.23
CA ARG A 92 -18.12 10.47 -63.28
C ARG A 92 -16.67 10.34 -62.80
N LYS A 93 -16.15 11.31 -62.04
CA LYS A 93 -14.74 11.32 -61.62
C LYS A 93 -14.51 11.74 -60.16
N ALA A 94 -15.17 11.09 -59.21
CA ALA A 94 -14.65 10.85 -57.84
C ALA A 94 -15.61 10.02 -56.97
N ILE A 95 -16.07 8.86 -57.41
CA ILE A 95 -16.43 7.82 -56.43
C ILE A 95 -15.13 7.05 -56.19
N LYS A 96 -14.30 7.51 -55.25
CA LYS A 96 -13.14 6.72 -54.79
C LYS A 96 -13.69 5.37 -54.32
N ASP A 97 -13.20 4.26 -54.90
CA ASP A 97 -13.59 2.91 -54.51
C ASP A 97 -13.51 2.79 -52.96
N PRO A 98 -14.62 2.49 -52.26
CA PRO A 98 -14.63 2.41 -50.80
C PRO A 98 -13.51 1.53 -50.25
N MET A 99 -13.17 0.44 -50.95
CA MET A 99 -12.07 -0.43 -50.56
C MET A 99 -10.69 0.22 -50.74
N ALA A 100 -10.48 1.03 -51.77
CA ALA A 100 -9.24 1.76 -51.96
C ALA A 100 -9.03 2.83 -50.86
N VAL A 101 -10.11 3.48 -50.42
CA VAL A 101 -10.08 4.42 -49.29
C VAL A 101 -9.73 3.69 -47.98
N GLU A 102 -10.35 2.53 -47.73
CA GLU A 102 -10.03 1.70 -46.57
C GLU A 102 -8.57 1.22 -46.55
N ARG A 103 -8.04 0.77 -47.70
CA ARG A 103 -6.61 0.40 -47.82
C ARG A 103 -5.68 1.58 -47.53
N ALA A 104 -5.97 2.75 -48.08
CA ALA A 104 -5.17 3.95 -47.85
C ALA A 104 -5.19 4.36 -46.35
N ASN A 105 -6.34 4.27 -45.70
CA ASN A 105 -6.48 4.53 -44.27
C ASN A 105 -5.68 3.52 -43.43
N LEU A 106 -5.79 2.22 -43.71
CA LEU A 106 -5.02 1.18 -43.04
C LEU A 106 -3.51 1.35 -43.24
N LEU A 107 -3.08 1.72 -44.44
CA LEU A 107 -1.68 2.04 -44.72
C LEU A 107 -1.17 3.21 -43.86
N ASN A 108 -1.95 4.30 -43.77
CA ASN A 108 -1.58 5.46 -42.98
C ASN A 108 -1.53 5.14 -41.49
N MET A 109 -2.47 4.34 -40.98
CA MET A 109 -2.46 3.87 -39.60
C MET A 109 -1.26 2.96 -39.31
N ALA A 110 -0.95 2.02 -40.21
CA ALA A 110 0.21 1.15 -40.07
C ALA A 110 1.52 1.96 -40.09
N LYS A 111 1.65 2.93 -41.00
CA LYS A 111 2.81 3.84 -41.07
C LYS A 111 3.03 4.59 -39.75
N LEU A 112 1.98 5.22 -39.22
CA LEU A 112 2.07 6.00 -37.98
C LEU A 112 2.36 5.10 -36.78
N SER A 113 1.71 3.94 -36.69
CA SER A 113 1.93 3.00 -35.60
C SER A 113 3.34 2.41 -35.60
N ILE A 114 3.86 2.00 -36.76
CA ILE A 114 5.23 1.47 -36.90
C ILE A 114 6.25 2.56 -36.56
N LYS A 115 6.10 3.77 -37.12
CA LYS A 115 7.01 4.89 -36.86
C LYS A 115 7.01 5.27 -35.37
N GLY A 116 5.83 5.44 -34.79
CA GLY A 116 5.67 5.77 -33.37
C GLY A 116 6.25 4.70 -32.44
N LEU A 117 6.06 3.42 -32.77
CA LEU A 117 6.64 2.31 -32.01
C LEU A 117 8.17 2.33 -32.07
N ILE A 118 8.77 2.50 -33.25
CA ILE A 118 10.24 2.56 -33.39
C ILE A 118 10.82 3.75 -32.62
N GLU A 119 10.28 4.95 -32.82
CA GLU A 119 10.77 6.16 -32.15
C GLU A 119 10.63 6.06 -30.63
N SER A 120 9.49 5.54 -30.16
CA SER A 120 9.21 5.39 -28.73
C SER A 120 10.06 4.29 -28.10
N ALA A 121 10.27 3.16 -28.77
CA ALA A 121 11.12 2.08 -28.30
C ALA A 121 12.60 2.49 -28.23
N LEU A 122 13.10 3.21 -29.24
CA LEU A 122 14.48 3.72 -29.26
C LEU A 122 14.73 4.77 -28.17
N ARG A 123 13.74 5.60 -27.83
CA ARG A 123 13.81 6.53 -26.69
C ARG A 123 13.77 5.80 -25.34
N PHE A 124 13.02 4.70 -25.25
CA PHE A 124 12.86 3.94 -24.01
C PHE A 124 14.10 3.12 -23.64
N GLY A 125 14.87 2.62 -24.62
CA GLY A 125 16.21 2.06 -24.43
C GLY A 125 16.28 0.76 -23.61
N ARG A 126 15.15 0.11 -23.33
CA ARG A 126 15.02 -1.17 -22.61
C ARG A 126 14.18 -2.14 -23.43
N THR A 127 14.24 -3.43 -23.07
CA THR A 127 13.39 -4.49 -23.64
C THR A 127 11.91 -4.16 -23.44
N LEU A 128 11.11 -4.24 -24.50
CA LEU A 128 9.66 -4.01 -24.43
C LEU A 128 8.93 -5.24 -23.87
N ASP A 129 7.94 -4.99 -23.01
CA ASP A 129 7.04 -5.99 -22.45
C ASP A 129 5.66 -5.98 -23.15
N SER A 130 4.78 -6.91 -22.76
CA SER A 130 3.42 -7.03 -23.30
C SER A 130 2.50 -5.86 -22.94
N ASP A 131 2.85 -5.09 -21.91
CA ASP A 131 2.02 -4.03 -21.34
C ASP A 131 2.34 -2.67 -21.97
N TYR A 132 3.37 -2.61 -22.83
CA TYR A 132 3.78 -1.41 -23.53
C TYR A 132 2.71 -0.90 -24.53
N PRO A 133 2.07 0.26 -24.28
CA PRO A 133 0.89 0.68 -25.06
C PRO A 133 1.15 0.89 -26.57
N PRO A 134 2.26 1.51 -27.02
CA PRO A 134 2.55 1.65 -28.44
C PRO A 134 2.68 0.30 -29.16
N LEU A 135 3.16 -0.73 -28.45
CA LEU A 135 3.29 -2.08 -28.98
C LEU A 135 1.94 -2.80 -29.04
N GLN A 136 1.06 -2.59 -28.06
CA GLN A 136 -0.32 -3.09 -28.12
C GLN A 136 -1.08 -2.49 -29.31
N GLN A 137 -0.96 -1.17 -29.50
CA GLN A 137 -1.58 -0.47 -30.64
C GLN A 137 -1.09 -1.02 -31.98
N PHE A 138 0.21 -1.27 -32.10
CA PHE A 138 0.80 -1.91 -33.27
C PHE A 138 0.17 -3.26 -33.59
N PHE A 139 0.03 -4.16 -32.61
CA PHE A 139 -0.57 -5.47 -32.85
C PHE A 139 -2.04 -5.38 -33.29
N VAL A 140 -2.81 -4.43 -32.76
CA VAL A 140 -4.20 -4.22 -33.18
C VAL A 140 -4.27 -3.69 -34.61
N VAL A 141 -3.42 -2.73 -34.99
CA VAL A 141 -3.38 -2.22 -36.38
C VAL A 141 -2.96 -3.32 -37.36
N MET A 142 -1.96 -4.13 -37.00
CA MET A 142 -1.53 -5.27 -37.82
C MET A 142 -2.63 -6.32 -37.97
N GLU A 143 -3.41 -6.59 -36.92
CA GLU A 143 -4.57 -7.47 -37.00
C GLU A 143 -5.60 -6.97 -38.02
N HIS A 144 -5.91 -5.67 -38.03
CA HIS A 144 -6.84 -5.08 -39.00
C HIS A 144 -6.29 -5.15 -40.43
N CYS A 145 -4.99 -4.90 -40.62
CA CYS A 145 -4.34 -5.04 -41.93
C CYS A 145 -4.45 -6.48 -42.47
N LEU A 146 -4.23 -7.48 -41.61
CA LEU A 146 -4.33 -8.90 -41.98
C LEU A 146 -5.78 -9.38 -42.15
N LYS A 147 -6.78 -8.71 -41.56
CA LYS A 147 -8.20 -9.04 -41.75
C LYS A 147 -8.80 -8.44 -43.02
N HIS A 148 -8.27 -7.32 -43.50
CA HIS A 148 -8.85 -6.57 -44.60
C HIS A 148 -8.90 -7.41 -45.90
N GLY A 149 -10.11 -7.61 -46.43
CA GLY A 149 -10.33 -8.37 -47.66
C GLY A 149 -10.12 -9.87 -47.54
N LEU A 150 -10.22 -10.44 -46.33
CA LEU A 150 -10.16 -11.89 -46.13
C LEU A 150 -11.46 -12.56 -46.61
N LYS A 151 -11.35 -13.59 -47.47
CA LYS A 151 -12.49 -14.32 -48.02
C LYS A 151 -13.18 -15.17 -46.96
N VAL A 152 -14.42 -14.83 -46.62
CA VAL A 152 -15.25 -15.64 -45.72
C VAL A 152 -15.93 -16.76 -46.52
N LYS A 153 -15.25 -17.88 -46.74
CA LYS A 153 -15.89 -19.08 -47.33
C LYS A 153 -16.60 -19.89 -46.25
N LYS A 154 -17.93 -19.99 -46.32
CA LYS A 154 -18.73 -20.98 -45.58
C LYS A 154 -18.48 -22.37 -46.18
N SER A 155 -17.77 -23.24 -45.47
CA SER A 155 -17.65 -24.65 -45.84
C SER A 155 -18.81 -25.45 -45.23
N PHE A 156 -19.48 -26.29 -46.04
CA PHE A 156 -20.63 -27.13 -45.64
C PHE A 156 -20.27 -28.21 -44.60
N LEU A 157 -18.97 -28.44 -44.33
CA LEU A 157 -18.45 -29.37 -43.33
C LEU A 157 -17.71 -28.68 -42.15
N GLY A 158 -17.98 -27.39 -41.89
CA GLY A 158 -17.56 -26.75 -40.63
C GLY A 158 -16.11 -26.22 -40.58
N TYR A 159 -15.32 -26.32 -41.65
CA TYR A 159 -14.04 -25.62 -41.75
C TYR A 159 -14.25 -24.22 -42.34
N SER A 160 -14.51 -23.22 -41.49
CA SER A 160 -14.30 -21.83 -41.92
C SER A 160 -12.79 -21.66 -42.16
N LYS A 161 -12.40 -21.15 -43.33
CA LYS A 161 -11.00 -20.74 -43.54
C LYS A 161 -10.74 -19.56 -42.62
N SER A 162 -10.14 -19.89 -41.49
CA SER A 162 -9.81 -18.97 -40.43
C SER A 162 -8.75 -17.95 -40.86
N ILE A 163 -8.70 -16.78 -40.22
CA ILE A 163 -7.59 -15.81 -40.27
C ILE A 163 -6.21 -16.45 -39.99
N TRP A 164 -6.18 -17.63 -39.38
CA TRP A 164 -4.97 -18.42 -39.16
C TRP A 164 -4.39 -19.07 -40.43
N ALA A 165 -5.23 -19.37 -41.44
CA ALA A 165 -4.81 -20.16 -42.60
C ALA A 165 -3.71 -19.50 -43.46
N PRO A 166 -3.67 -18.16 -43.65
CA PRO A 166 -2.51 -17.49 -44.24
C PRO A 166 -1.21 -17.70 -43.44
N MET A 167 -1.27 -17.83 -42.12
CA MET A 167 -0.08 -18.06 -41.28
C MET A 167 0.44 -19.50 -41.44
N GLU A 168 -0.45 -20.48 -41.62
CA GLU A 168 -0.08 -21.87 -41.96
C GLU A 168 0.60 -21.97 -43.33
N LEU A 169 0.29 -21.05 -44.24
CA LEU A 169 1.02 -20.94 -45.51
C LEU A 169 2.46 -20.45 -45.29
N VAL A 170 2.71 -19.57 -44.31
CA VAL A 170 4.08 -19.14 -43.96
C VAL A 170 4.93 -20.33 -43.53
N GLU A 171 4.40 -21.21 -42.68
CA GLU A 171 5.08 -22.44 -42.24
C GLU A 171 5.55 -23.30 -43.43
N LYS A 172 4.74 -23.37 -44.50
CA LYS A 172 5.06 -24.13 -45.71
C LYS A 172 6.07 -23.42 -46.61
N LEU A 173 6.06 -22.09 -46.64
CA LEU A 173 6.92 -21.28 -47.50
C LEU A 173 8.30 -21.03 -46.88
N CYS A 174 8.35 -20.89 -45.55
CA CYS A 174 9.51 -20.43 -44.80
C CYS A 174 9.71 -21.38 -43.59
N PRO A 175 10.58 -22.41 -43.71
CA PRO A 175 10.76 -23.47 -42.69
C PRO A 175 11.15 -22.96 -41.29
N GLU A 176 11.82 -21.80 -41.21
CA GLU A 176 12.14 -21.10 -39.96
C GLU A 176 10.90 -20.75 -39.13
N ALA A 177 9.75 -20.52 -39.79
CA ALA A 177 8.49 -20.23 -39.12
C ALA A 177 7.83 -21.49 -38.50
N GLY A 178 8.37 -22.69 -38.74
CA GLY A 178 7.85 -23.94 -38.18
C GLY A 178 7.91 -23.98 -36.65
N GLU A 179 8.96 -23.42 -36.06
CA GLU A 179 9.14 -23.38 -34.60
C GLU A 179 8.07 -22.52 -33.90
N ILE A 180 7.76 -21.35 -34.46
CA ILE A 180 6.70 -20.48 -33.93
C ILE A 180 5.31 -21.06 -34.21
N ALA A 181 5.10 -21.70 -35.36
CA ALA A 181 3.83 -22.34 -35.68
C ALA A 181 3.53 -23.52 -34.73
N ALA A 182 4.55 -24.30 -34.37
CA ALA A 182 4.45 -25.34 -33.34
C ALA A 182 4.17 -24.72 -31.96
N SER A 183 4.92 -23.68 -31.58
CA SER A 183 4.75 -23.00 -30.29
C SER A 183 3.34 -22.42 -30.08
N VAL A 184 2.72 -21.88 -31.14
CA VAL A 184 1.33 -21.37 -31.09
C VAL A 184 0.31 -22.51 -30.97
N ARG A 185 0.58 -23.66 -31.59
CA ARG A 185 -0.30 -24.83 -31.59
C ARG A 185 -0.33 -25.51 -30.22
N ASP A 186 0.82 -25.55 -29.56
CA ASP A 186 1.01 -26.20 -28.26
C ASP A 186 0.76 -25.24 -27.08
N LEU A 187 0.38 -23.99 -27.35
CA LEU A 187 0.16 -22.99 -26.31
C LEU A 187 -1.10 -23.33 -25.47
N PRO A 188 -0.97 -23.59 -24.16
CA PRO A 188 -2.10 -23.93 -23.31
C PRO A 188 -3.05 -22.73 -23.15
N GLY A 189 -4.36 -23.02 -23.18
CA GLY A 189 -5.41 -22.00 -23.00
C GLY A 189 -5.84 -21.27 -24.27
N LEU A 190 -5.15 -21.46 -25.41
CA LEU A 190 -5.46 -20.78 -26.68
C LEU A 190 -6.52 -21.55 -27.51
N LYS A 191 -7.73 -21.01 -27.60
CA LYS A 191 -8.90 -21.67 -28.21
C LYS A 191 -9.28 -21.07 -29.55
N THR A 192 -9.10 -19.76 -29.74
CA THR A 192 -9.57 -19.10 -30.97
C THR A 192 -8.46 -19.02 -32.03
N PRO A 193 -8.82 -19.13 -33.32
CA PRO A 193 -7.84 -18.92 -34.38
C PRO A 193 -7.31 -17.48 -34.48
N LEU A 194 -8.09 -16.50 -33.99
CA LEU A 194 -7.63 -15.11 -33.90
C LEU A 194 -6.56 -14.96 -32.80
N GLY A 195 -6.76 -15.62 -31.66
CA GLY A 195 -5.74 -15.76 -30.61
C GLY A 195 -4.44 -16.38 -31.15
N ARG A 196 -4.54 -17.37 -32.04
CA ARG A 196 -3.36 -17.95 -32.72
C ARG A 196 -2.59 -16.94 -33.55
N VAL A 197 -3.28 -16.11 -34.35
CA VAL A 197 -2.63 -15.02 -35.11
C VAL A 197 -1.96 -14.03 -34.15
N ARG A 198 -2.62 -13.68 -33.04
CA ARG A 198 -2.07 -12.75 -32.03
C ARG A 198 -0.81 -13.29 -31.34
N ALA A 199 -0.80 -14.58 -31.01
CA ALA A 199 0.38 -15.26 -30.46
C ALA A 199 1.51 -15.30 -31.49
N TRP A 200 1.19 -15.67 -32.73
CA TRP A 200 2.16 -15.77 -33.82
C TRP A 200 2.82 -14.42 -34.14
N LEU A 201 2.05 -13.33 -34.20
CA LEU A 201 2.58 -11.98 -34.43
C LEU A 201 3.59 -11.57 -33.34
N ARG A 202 3.31 -11.91 -32.08
CA ARG A 202 4.20 -11.62 -30.95
C ARG A 202 5.49 -12.43 -31.03
N LEU A 203 5.39 -13.72 -31.31
CA LEU A 203 6.56 -14.60 -31.47
C LEU A 203 7.42 -14.22 -32.68
N ALA A 204 6.79 -13.88 -33.81
CA ALA A 204 7.48 -13.41 -35.01
C ALA A 204 8.22 -12.08 -34.79
N LEU A 205 7.65 -11.19 -33.96
CA LEU A 205 8.33 -9.95 -33.55
C LEU A 205 9.52 -10.23 -32.62
N MET A 206 9.36 -11.12 -31.63
CA MET A 206 10.45 -11.53 -30.73
C MET A 206 11.61 -12.19 -31.50
N GLN A 207 11.29 -12.95 -32.55
CA GLN A 207 12.30 -13.52 -33.46
C GLN A 207 12.92 -12.49 -34.43
N LYS A 208 12.40 -11.24 -34.48
CA LYS A 208 12.83 -10.19 -35.42
C LYS A 208 12.71 -10.61 -36.89
N LYS A 209 11.70 -11.43 -37.19
CA LYS A 209 11.44 -12.03 -38.52
C LYS A 209 10.06 -11.72 -39.08
N LEU A 210 9.26 -10.91 -38.38
CA LEU A 210 7.89 -10.56 -38.77
C LEU A 210 7.81 -10.01 -40.20
N ALA A 211 8.72 -9.10 -40.57
CA ALA A 211 8.76 -8.53 -41.92
C ALA A 211 9.09 -9.59 -42.98
N ASP A 212 10.02 -10.49 -42.69
CA ASP A 212 10.45 -11.55 -43.60
C ASP A 212 9.34 -12.57 -43.85
N TYR A 213 8.64 -12.98 -42.79
CA TYR A 213 7.51 -13.90 -42.89
C TYR A 213 6.35 -13.33 -43.70
N LEU A 214 5.97 -12.07 -43.47
CA LEU A 214 4.91 -11.44 -44.26
C LEU A 214 5.36 -11.16 -45.71
N ARG A 215 6.67 -10.93 -45.94
CA ARG A 215 7.25 -10.85 -47.28
C ARG A 215 7.11 -12.17 -48.05
N CYS A 216 7.32 -13.32 -47.39
CA CYS A 216 7.09 -14.63 -47.99
C CYS A 216 5.65 -14.74 -48.55
N LEU A 217 4.65 -14.24 -47.81
CA LEU A 217 3.24 -14.28 -48.21
C LEU A 217 2.94 -13.39 -49.41
N ILE A 218 3.28 -12.10 -49.34
CA ILE A 218 2.91 -11.14 -50.40
C ILE A 218 3.67 -11.37 -51.71
N THR A 219 4.80 -12.08 -51.66
CA THR A 219 5.57 -12.48 -52.86
C THR A 219 4.86 -13.60 -53.62
N ARG A 220 4.12 -14.48 -52.90
CA ARG A 220 3.35 -15.59 -53.47
C ARG A 220 1.87 -15.24 -53.55
N LYS A 221 1.55 -14.18 -54.31
CA LYS A 221 0.16 -13.72 -54.54
C LYS A 221 -0.72 -14.81 -55.15
N ASP A 222 -0.14 -15.72 -55.92
CA ASP A 222 -0.82 -16.90 -56.49
C ASP A 222 -1.49 -17.74 -55.39
N LEU A 223 -0.76 -18.05 -54.31
CA LEU A 223 -1.27 -18.82 -53.18
C LEU A 223 -2.07 -17.97 -52.20
N LEU A 224 -1.68 -16.70 -52.01
CA LEU A 224 -2.36 -15.78 -51.11
C LEU A 224 -3.79 -15.44 -51.58
N SER A 225 -4.02 -15.46 -52.91
CA SER A 225 -5.33 -15.23 -53.53
C SER A 225 -6.40 -16.26 -53.13
N ASP A 226 -6.02 -17.43 -52.61
CA ASP A 226 -6.97 -18.43 -52.07
C ASP A 226 -7.63 -18.00 -50.75
N PHE A 227 -7.03 -17.01 -50.08
CA PHE A 227 -7.45 -16.51 -48.77
C PHE A 227 -7.95 -15.07 -48.83
N TYR A 228 -7.40 -14.24 -49.72
CA TYR A 228 -7.76 -12.82 -49.84
C TYR A 228 -8.46 -12.50 -51.16
N ASP A 229 -9.34 -11.51 -51.13
CA ASP A 229 -9.86 -10.85 -52.33
C ASP A 229 -8.76 -10.06 -53.03
N TYR A 230 -8.89 -9.89 -54.35
CA TYR A 230 -7.82 -9.29 -55.16
C TYR A 230 -7.54 -7.84 -54.74
N HIS A 231 -8.56 -7.11 -54.29
CA HIS A 231 -8.45 -5.75 -53.75
C HIS A 231 -8.06 -5.68 -52.26
N ALA A 232 -7.69 -6.80 -51.63
CA ALA A 232 -7.27 -6.82 -50.24
C ALA A 232 -5.95 -6.07 -50.05
N LEU A 233 -5.73 -5.50 -48.86
CA LEU A 233 -4.52 -4.76 -48.53
C LEU A 233 -3.24 -5.59 -48.75
N MET A 234 -3.25 -6.87 -48.38
CA MET A 234 -2.10 -7.78 -48.56
C MET A 234 -1.88 -8.23 -50.01
N MET A 235 -2.85 -7.99 -50.91
CA MET A 235 -2.77 -8.32 -52.33
C MET A 235 -2.33 -7.13 -53.19
N GLU A 236 -2.40 -5.92 -52.65
CA GLU A 236 -2.10 -4.65 -53.33
C GLU A 236 -0.76 -4.05 -52.91
N GLU A 237 -0.38 -2.91 -53.50
CA GLU A 237 0.91 -2.25 -53.26
C GLU A 237 1.06 -1.75 -51.82
N GLU A 238 -0.04 -1.35 -51.17
CA GLU A 238 -0.05 -0.86 -49.79
C GLU A 238 0.48 -1.91 -48.81
N GLY A 239 0.13 -3.20 -49.01
CA GLY A 239 0.65 -4.31 -48.22
C GLY A 239 2.16 -4.48 -48.36
N ALA A 240 2.70 -4.31 -49.57
CA ALA A 240 4.15 -4.35 -49.81
C ALA A 240 4.88 -3.20 -49.10
N VAL A 241 4.30 -2.00 -49.09
CA VAL A 241 4.83 -0.86 -48.35
C VAL A 241 4.85 -1.13 -46.84
N ILE A 242 3.76 -1.66 -46.27
CA ILE A 242 3.70 -2.02 -44.84
C ILE A 242 4.79 -3.02 -44.50
N VAL A 243 4.94 -4.10 -45.28
CA VAL A 243 5.99 -5.10 -45.07
C VAL A 243 7.40 -4.50 -45.17
N GLY A 244 7.61 -3.54 -46.07
CA GLY A 244 8.86 -2.78 -46.15
C GLY A 244 9.16 -2.00 -44.86
N LEU A 245 8.15 -1.34 -44.29
CA LEU A 245 8.30 -0.56 -43.06
C LEU A 245 8.54 -1.43 -41.82
N LEU A 246 7.95 -2.63 -41.78
CA LEU A 246 8.15 -3.59 -40.69
C LEU A 246 9.61 -4.01 -40.50
N VAL A 247 10.46 -3.90 -41.53
CA VAL A 247 11.90 -4.18 -41.40
C VAL A 247 12.56 -3.29 -40.33
N GLY A 248 12.06 -2.06 -40.15
CA GLY A 248 12.53 -1.16 -39.11
C GLY A 248 12.30 -1.67 -37.68
N LEU A 249 11.36 -2.61 -37.48
CA LEU A 249 11.08 -3.21 -36.17
C LEU A 249 12.14 -4.21 -35.73
N ASN A 250 13.03 -4.67 -36.61
CA ASN A 250 14.10 -5.61 -36.25
C ASN A 250 15.08 -5.01 -35.20
N VAL A 251 15.14 -3.68 -35.10
CA VAL A 251 15.94 -2.98 -34.07
C VAL A 251 15.35 -3.12 -32.68
N ILE A 252 14.05 -3.41 -32.57
CA ILE A 252 13.34 -3.49 -31.29
C ILE A 252 13.74 -4.79 -30.58
N ASP A 253 13.99 -4.68 -29.28
CA ASP A 253 14.17 -5.83 -28.40
C ASP A 253 12.91 -6.00 -27.55
N ALA A 254 12.23 -7.13 -27.69
CA ALA A 254 10.93 -7.40 -27.08
C ALA A 254 10.94 -8.77 -26.41
N ASN A 255 10.48 -8.81 -25.17
CA ASN A 255 10.31 -10.05 -24.41
C ASN A 255 8.86 -10.14 -23.94
N LEU A 256 8.01 -10.73 -24.78
CA LEU A 256 6.57 -10.69 -24.61
C LEU A 256 6.07 -11.95 -23.91
N CYS A 257 5.30 -11.76 -22.83
CA CYS A 257 4.62 -12.88 -22.19
C CYS A 257 3.44 -13.32 -23.07
N VAL A 258 3.51 -14.54 -23.62
CA VAL A 258 2.46 -15.12 -24.45
C VAL A 258 1.66 -16.10 -23.59
N LYS A 259 0.54 -15.66 -23.01
CA LYS A 259 -0.40 -16.52 -22.27
C LYS A 259 -1.65 -16.76 -23.10
N GLY A 260 -2.08 -18.01 -23.23
CA GLY A 260 -3.18 -18.37 -24.15
C GLY A 260 -4.53 -17.73 -23.80
N GLU A 261 -4.84 -17.60 -22.51
CA GLU A 261 -6.15 -17.13 -22.01
C GLU A 261 -6.39 -15.63 -22.28
N ASP A 262 -5.33 -14.82 -22.25
CA ASP A 262 -5.42 -13.36 -22.45
C ASP A 262 -5.57 -12.97 -23.94
N LEU A 263 -5.08 -13.82 -24.85
CA LEU A 263 -5.03 -13.51 -26.29
C LEU A 263 -6.36 -13.74 -27.00
N ASP A 264 -7.21 -14.63 -26.47
CA ASP A 264 -8.55 -14.89 -26.99
C ASP A 264 -9.57 -13.80 -26.62
N SER A 265 -9.34 -13.08 -25.51
CA SER A 265 -10.26 -12.09 -24.94
C SER A 265 -9.89 -10.63 -25.24
N GLN A 266 -8.69 -10.36 -25.76
CA GLN A 266 -8.22 -8.99 -25.99
C GLN A 266 -9.06 -8.26 -27.05
N VAL A 267 -9.81 -7.23 -26.64
CA VAL A 267 -10.50 -6.29 -27.54
C VAL A 267 -9.79 -4.95 -27.45
N GLY A 268 -8.99 -4.62 -28.46
CA GLY A 268 -8.37 -3.29 -28.55
C GLY A 268 -9.38 -2.28 -29.10
N VAL A 269 -9.69 -1.24 -28.33
CA VAL A 269 -10.43 -0.07 -28.83
C VAL A 269 -9.40 0.92 -29.38
N ILE A 270 -9.47 1.24 -30.67
CA ILE A 270 -8.70 2.33 -31.28
C ILE A 270 -9.67 3.47 -31.58
N ASP A 271 -9.31 4.70 -31.19
CA ASP A 271 -10.02 5.89 -31.63
C ASP A 271 -9.51 6.34 -33.02
N PHE A 272 -10.31 6.08 -34.04
CA PHE A 272 -9.98 6.35 -35.44
C PHE A 272 -10.28 7.79 -35.90
N SER A 273 -10.91 8.60 -35.05
CA SER A 273 -11.28 9.99 -35.38
C SER A 273 -10.08 10.89 -35.71
N LEU A 274 -8.89 10.55 -35.20
CA LEU A 274 -7.63 11.24 -35.46
C LEU A 274 -7.05 11.01 -36.87
N TYR A 275 -7.50 9.97 -37.58
CA TYR A 275 -6.83 9.48 -38.80
C TYR A 275 -7.70 9.56 -40.06
N LEU A 276 -9.01 9.81 -39.90
CA LEU A 276 -9.93 10.07 -41.00
C LEU A 276 -9.89 11.55 -41.38
N ARG A 277 -8.88 11.96 -42.15
CA ARG A 277 -8.87 13.29 -42.80
C ARG A 277 -9.31 13.15 -44.25
N ASN A 278 -10.48 13.70 -44.59
CA ASN A 278 -10.90 13.89 -45.97
C ASN A 278 -10.09 15.01 -46.62
N GLU A 279 -9.52 14.76 -47.80
CA GLU A 279 -8.66 15.69 -48.54
C GLU A 279 -9.39 16.89 -49.18
N GLU A 280 -10.70 17.04 -49.01
CA GLU A 280 -11.49 18.08 -49.73
C GLU A 280 -11.76 19.37 -48.96
N ASP A 281 -11.45 19.45 -47.66
CA ASP A 281 -11.84 20.60 -46.82
C ASP A 281 -10.71 21.65 -46.68
N SER A 282 -10.12 22.10 -47.80
CA SER A 282 -8.94 22.99 -47.79
C SER A 282 -9.24 24.46 -47.43
N TYR A 283 -10.48 24.95 -47.54
CA TYR A 283 -10.77 26.39 -47.37
C TYR A 283 -11.51 26.76 -46.06
N ARG A 284 -12.05 25.78 -45.32
CA ARG A 284 -12.56 25.98 -43.95
C ARG A 284 -11.66 25.34 -42.88
N SER A 285 -10.47 24.92 -43.28
CA SER A 285 -9.57 24.06 -42.50
C SER A 285 -8.93 24.78 -41.32
N GLU A 286 -8.44 26.01 -41.46
CA GLU A 286 -7.62 26.64 -40.40
C GLU A 286 -8.40 26.91 -39.10
N GLU A 287 -9.64 27.37 -39.20
CA GLU A 287 -10.47 27.71 -38.02
C GLU A 287 -11.03 26.45 -37.34
N ARG A 288 -11.44 25.45 -38.14
CA ARG A 288 -11.85 24.12 -37.63
C ARG A 288 -10.65 23.34 -37.08
N ASN A 289 -9.46 23.44 -37.70
CA ASN A 289 -8.23 22.83 -37.20
C ASN A 289 -7.72 23.49 -35.92
N GLY A 290 -7.92 24.80 -35.74
CA GLY A 290 -7.62 25.48 -34.48
C GLY A 290 -8.53 25.00 -33.34
N GLN A 291 -9.83 24.85 -33.59
CA GLN A 291 -10.76 24.26 -32.63
C GLN A 291 -10.50 22.78 -32.38
N ILE A 292 -10.21 21.99 -33.42
CA ILE A 292 -9.88 20.57 -33.27
C ILE A 292 -8.54 20.41 -32.54
N ALA A 293 -7.53 21.23 -32.80
CA ALA A 293 -6.27 21.22 -32.07
C ALA A 293 -6.47 21.58 -30.59
N ALA A 294 -7.29 22.59 -30.29
CA ALA A 294 -7.61 22.95 -28.91
C ALA A 294 -8.38 21.83 -28.18
N ILE A 295 -9.34 21.20 -28.86
CA ILE A 295 -10.10 20.05 -28.32
C ILE A 295 -9.18 18.83 -28.14
N LEU A 296 -8.24 18.60 -29.05
CA LEU A 296 -7.26 17.51 -28.94
C LEU A 296 -6.23 17.75 -27.85
N ASP A 297 -5.78 18.98 -27.62
CA ASP A 297 -4.92 19.33 -26.49
C ASP A 297 -5.66 19.16 -25.16
N GLN A 298 -6.93 19.56 -25.10
CA GLN A 298 -7.79 19.33 -23.93
C GLN A 298 -8.00 17.83 -23.69
N LYS A 299 -8.23 17.06 -24.76
CA LYS A 299 -8.39 15.61 -24.69
C LYS A 299 -7.10 14.93 -24.25
N ASN A 300 -5.95 15.29 -24.83
CA ASN A 300 -4.64 14.77 -24.44
C ASN A 300 -4.34 15.07 -22.97
N TYR A 301 -4.69 16.27 -22.49
CA TYR A 301 -4.53 16.64 -21.08
C TYR A 301 -5.40 15.76 -20.17
N VAL A 302 -6.67 15.55 -20.53
CA VAL A 302 -7.59 14.69 -19.78
C VAL A 302 -7.17 13.22 -19.85
N GLU A 303 -6.67 12.74 -20.99
CA GLU A 303 -6.16 11.37 -21.17
C GLU A 303 -4.88 11.14 -20.37
N GLU A 304 -3.97 12.11 -20.33
CA GLU A 304 -2.76 12.04 -19.51
C GLU A 304 -3.12 12.07 -18.01
N LEU A 305 -4.09 12.91 -17.62
CA LEU A 305 -4.60 12.94 -16.25
C LEU A 305 -5.27 11.61 -15.88
N ASN A 306 -6.07 11.04 -16.77
CA ASN A 306 -6.67 9.70 -16.57
C ASN A 306 -5.60 8.60 -16.54
N ARG A 307 -4.51 8.73 -17.30
CA ARG A 307 -3.38 7.78 -17.26
C ARG A 307 -2.65 7.87 -15.92
N GLN A 308 -2.39 9.06 -15.41
CA GLN A 308 -1.81 9.28 -14.09
C GLN A 308 -2.72 8.79 -12.96
N LEU A 309 -4.03 9.06 -13.07
CA LEU A 309 -5.03 8.58 -12.12
C LEU A 309 -5.10 7.05 -12.13
N ASN A 310 -5.18 6.43 -13.30
CA ASN A 310 -5.18 4.97 -13.43
C ASN A 310 -3.88 4.35 -12.88
N SER A 311 -2.72 4.94 -13.17
CA SER A 311 -1.45 4.49 -12.58
C SER A 311 -1.46 4.58 -11.05
N THR A 312 -2.05 5.64 -10.49
CA THR A 312 -2.17 5.84 -9.05
C THR A 312 -3.14 4.82 -8.45
N VAL A 313 -4.28 4.59 -9.09
CA VAL A 313 -5.27 3.59 -8.70
C VAL A 313 -4.67 2.19 -8.73
N THR A 314 -3.94 1.81 -9.78
CA THR A 314 -3.26 0.50 -9.86
C THR A 314 -2.19 0.37 -8.78
N SER A 315 -1.42 1.44 -8.50
CA SER A 315 -0.42 1.44 -7.43
C SER A 315 -1.07 1.29 -6.05
N LEU A 316 -2.19 1.97 -5.81
CA LEU A 316 -2.95 1.87 -4.56
C LEU A 316 -3.56 0.48 -4.42
N GLN A 317 -4.13 -0.07 -5.50
CA GLN A 317 -4.69 -1.42 -5.51
C GLN A 317 -3.61 -2.46 -5.17
N ALA A 318 -2.42 -2.38 -5.77
CA ALA A 318 -1.31 -3.28 -5.44
C ALA A 318 -0.87 -3.15 -3.96
N ARG A 319 -0.91 -1.95 -3.39
CA ARG A 319 -0.63 -1.72 -1.97
C ARG A 319 -1.72 -2.32 -1.08
N VAL A 320 -2.98 -2.18 -1.44
CA VAL A 320 -4.12 -2.80 -0.73
C VAL A 320 -3.97 -4.31 -0.75
N ASP A 321 -3.75 -4.92 -1.91
CA ASP A 321 -3.57 -6.37 -2.03
C ASP A 321 -2.37 -6.88 -1.20
N SER A 322 -1.28 -6.11 -1.15
CA SER A 322 -0.12 -6.42 -0.31
C SER A 322 -0.44 -6.33 1.18
N LEU A 323 -1.20 -5.31 1.59
CA LEU A 323 -1.62 -5.14 2.98
C LEU A 323 -2.61 -6.23 3.40
N GLU A 324 -3.55 -6.62 2.55
CA GLU A 324 -4.47 -7.74 2.80
C GLU A 324 -3.72 -9.06 2.99
N LYS A 325 -2.73 -9.34 2.12
CA LYS A 325 -1.84 -10.50 2.28
C LYS A 325 -1.01 -10.45 3.57
N SER A 326 -0.57 -9.27 3.98
CA SER A 326 0.15 -9.11 5.26
C SER A 326 -0.79 -9.31 6.46
N ASN A 327 -2.01 -8.78 6.39
CA ASN A 327 -2.97 -8.85 7.48
C ASN A 327 -3.44 -10.30 7.70
N THR A 328 -3.68 -11.05 6.62
CA THR A 328 -4.00 -12.49 6.70
C THR A 328 -2.88 -13.30 7.36
N LYS A 329 -1.61 -13.04 7.02
CA LYS A 329 -0.45 -13.66 7.69
C LYS A 329 -0.39 -13.32 9.17
N LEU A 330 -0.59 -12.05 9.54
CA LEU A 330 -0.59 -11.61 10.94
C LEU A 330 -1.73 -12.27 11.74
N ILE A 331 -2.90 -12.45 11.14
CA ILE A 331 -4.01 -13.18 11.77
C ILE A 331 -3.62 -14.64 12.04
N GLU A 332 -2.96 -15.29 11.09
CA GLU A 332 -2.49 -16.67 11.24
C GLU A 332 -1.40 -16.79 12.33
N GLU A 333 -0.41 -15.90 12.33
CA GLU A 333 0.63 -15.84 13.37
C GLU A 333 0.03 -15.58 14.76
N LEU A 334 -0.96 -14.69 14.84
CA LEU A 334 -1.68 -14.40 16.09
C LEU A 334 -2.46 -15.62 16.59
N ALA A 335 -3.07 -16.40 15.69
CA ALA A 335 -3.73 -17.65 16.05
C ALA A 335 -2.73 -18.70 16.60
N ILE A 336 -1.57 -18.84 15.96
CA ILE A 336 -0.49 -19.75 16.41
C ILE A 336 0.05 -19.32 17.78
N ALA A 337 0.27 -18.02 17.98
CA ALA A 337 0.74 -17.47 19.24
C ALA A 337 -0.28 -17.70 20.36
N LYS A 338 -1.58 -17.47 20.12
CA LYS A 338 -2.66 -17.77 21.07
C LYS A 338 -2.68 -19.24 21.48
N ASN A 339 -2.59 -20.16 20.51
CA ASN A 339 -2.55 -21.60 20.80
C ASN A 339 -1.33 -21.99 21.64
N SER A 340 -0.18 -21.34 21.40
CA SER A 340 1.03 -21.55 22.18
C SER A 340 0.88 -21.06 23.63
N ILE A 341 0.24 -19.89 23.82
CA ILE A 341 -0.07 -19.37 25.17
C ILE A 341 -0.99 -20.32 25.93
N ILE A 342 -2.04 -20.84 25.28
CA ILE A 342 -2.97 -21.80 25.91
C ILE A 342 -2.21 -23.05 26.37
N LYS A 343 -1.37 -23.64 25.52
CA LYS A 343 -0.54 -24.80 25.90
C LYS A 343 0.38 -24.51 27.08
N LEU A 344 1.05 -23.36 27.06
CA LEU A 344 1.93 -22.96 28.17
C LEU A 344 1.15 -22.72 29.46
N GLN A 345 -0.09 -22.22 29.38
CA GLN A 345 -0.97 -22.05 30.54
C GLN A 345 -1.39 -23.41 31.12
N GLU A 346 -1.74 -24.39 30.26
CA GLU A 346 -2.04 -25.76 30.69
C GLU A 346 -0.82 -26.44 31.34
N GLU A 347 0.36 -26.36 30.73
CA GLU A 347 1.60 -26.88 31.31
C GLU A 347 1.92 -26.22 32.66
N ASN A 348 1.77 -24.89 32.76
CA ASN A 348 1.99 -24.18 34.02
C ASN A 348 0.99 -24.64 35.10
N HIS A 349 -0.27 -24.85 34.73
CA HIS A 349 -1.29 -25.36 35.64
C HIS A 349 -0.96 -26.79 36.11
N GLN A 350 -0.53 -27.67 35.21
CA GLN A 350 -0.09 -29.03 35.55
C GLN A 350 1.10 -29.00 36.50
N LEU A 351 2.13 -28.21 36.20
CA LEU A 351 3.31 -28.08 37.06
C LEU A 351 2.95 -27.54 38.45
N ARG A 352 2.00 -26.60 38.57
CA ARG A 352 1.51 -26.12 39.88
C ARG A 352 0.81 -27.23 40.66
N ASN A 353 0.01 -28.06 39.99
CA ASN A 353 -0.66 -29.19 40.62
C ASN A 353 0.36 -30.23 41.10
N GLU A 354 1.34 -30.58 40.26
CA GLU A 354 2.43 -31.49 40.64
C GLU A 354 3.25 -30.95 41.82
N ASN A 355 3.61 -29.66 41.81
CA ASN A 355 4.37 -29.05 42.89
C ASN A 355 3.58 -29.06 44.21
N THR A 356 2.27 -28.82 44.15
CA THR A 356 1.37 -28.95 45.32
C THR A 356 1.36 -30.39 45.86
N LEU A 357 1.33 -31.38 44.97
CA LEU A 357 1.36 -32.81 45.32
C LEU A 357 2.69 -33.22 45.96
N ILE A 358 3.81 -32.72 45.42
CA ILE A 358 5.15 -32.93 45.98
C ILE A 358 5.26 -32.30 47.36
N LEU A 359 4.77 -31.06 47.53
CA LEU A 359 4.75 -30.38 48.83
C LEU A 359 3.94 -31.17 49.86
N MET A 360 2.73 -31.61 49.52
CA MET A 360 1.91 -32.44 50.41
C MET A 360 2.63 -33.74 50.81
N ARG A 361 3.24 -34.44 49.84
CA ARG A 361 3.98 -35.68 50.12
C ARG A 361 5.18 -35.44 51.02
N THR A 362 5.94 -34.38 50.75
CA THR A 362 7.13 -34.02 51.54
C THR A 362 6.74 -33.63 52.96
N GLN A 363 5.67 -32.87 53.12
CA GLN A 363 5.15 -32.49 54.44
C GLN A 363 4.68 -33.72 55.24
N HIS A 364 3.99 -34.65 54.60
CA HIS A 364 3.57 -35.90 55.25
C HIS A 364 4.78 -36.77 55.65
N GLN A 365 5.81 -36.86 54.82
CA GLN A 365 7.05 -37.57 55.15
C GLN A 365 7.77 -36.91 56.33
N LEU A 366 7.85 -35.58 56.35
CA LEU A 366 8.45 -34.83 57.45
C LEU A 366 7.70 -35.05 58.76
N GLU A 367 6.38 -35.05 58.71
CA GLU A 367 5.53 -35.29 59.89
C GLU A 367 5.68 -36.71 60.42
N THR A 368 5.78 -37.70 59.52
CA THR A 368 6.04 -39.10 59.89
C THR A 368 7.43 -39.24 60.53
N ALA A 369 8.47 -38.70 59.90
CA ALA A 369 9.83 -38.73 60.44
C ALA A 369 9.93 -38.01 61.79
N LYS A 370 9.17 -36.92 62.00
CA LYS A 370 9.11 -36.22 63.28
C LYS A 370 8.50 -37.13 64.36
N VAL A 371 7.41 -37.81 64.07
CA VAL A 371 6.79 -38.78 65.00
C VAL A 371 7.77 -39.91 65.35
N ASP A 372 8.51 -40.42 64.36
CA ASP A 372 9.51 -41.47 64.59
C ASP A 372 10.65 -40.97 65.50
N VAL A 373 11.18 -39.76 65.26
CA VAL A 373 12.23 -39.15 66.09
C VAL A 373 11.73 -38.88 67.51
N ASP A 374 10.50 -38.39 67.66
CA ASP A 374 9.91 -38.15 68.98
C ASP A 374 9.75 -39.47 69.76
N ALA A 375 9.35 -40.56 69.09
CA ALA A 375 9.26 -41.90 69.69
C ALA A 375 10.63 -42.47 70.08
N GLU A 376 11.66 -42.31 69.23
CA GLU A 376 13.04 -42.68 69.57
C GLU A 376 13.56 -41.89 70.77
N LEU A 377 13.32 -40.58 70.79
CA LEU A 377 13.73 -39.70 71.89
C LEU A 377 13.09 -40.11 73.22
N ASP A 378 11.79 -40.43 73.21
CA ASP A 378 11.10 -40.86 74.42
C ASP A 378 11.56 -42.25 74.88
N THR A 379 11.82 -43.16 73.95
CA THR A 379 12.43 -44.47 74.25
C THR A 379 13.81 -44.31 74.88
N TYR A 380 14.63 -43.40 74.36
CA TYR A 380 15.94 -43.08 74.92
C TYR A 380 15.83 -42.49 76.34
N LYS A 381 14.91 -41.52 76.56
CA LYS A 381 14.67 -40.94 77.88
C LYS A 381 14.27 -41.99 78.90
N GLN A 382 13.32 -42.87 78.56
CA GLN A 382 12.85 -43.95 79.45
C GLN A 382 13.99 -44.92 79.78
N SER A 383 14.77 -45.31 78.77
CA SER A 383 15.92 -46.21 78.96
C SER A 383 16.99 -45.57 79.85
N ARG A 384 17.30 -44.29 79.62
CA ARG A 384 18.25 -43.51 80.43
C ARG A 384 17.79 -43.39 81.87
N GLN A 385 16.51 -43.11 82.09
CA GLN A 385 15.91 -43.05 83.42
C GLN A 385 16.03 -44.42 84.14
N GLY A 386 15.71 -45.52 83.48
CA GLY A 386 15.87 -46.85 84.04
C GLY A 386 17.33 -47.19 84.41
N LEU A 387 18.29 -46.75 83.58
CA LEU A 387 19.73 -46.86 83.88
C LEU A 387 20.14 -46.02 85.09
N ASP A 388 19.66 -44.78 85.21
CA ASP A 388 19.95 -43.91 86.36
C ASP A 388 19.35 -44.49 87.65
N GLU A 389 18.14 -45.07 87.60
CA GLU A 389 17.52 -45.79 88.70
C GLU A 389 18.36 -47.00 89.13
N MET A 390 18.79 -47.84 88.18
CA MET A 390 19.69 -48.98 88.47
C MET A 390 21.02 -48.52 89.07
N TYR A 391 21.64 -47.46 88.54
CA TYR A 391 22.89 -46.92 89.07
C TYR A 391 22.72 -46.39 90.50
N ASN A 392 21.63 -45.68 90.76
CA ASN A 392 21.31 -45.18 92.10
C ASN A 392 21.09 -46.31 93.10
N GLU A 393 20.40 -47.38 92.70
CA GLU A 393 20.17 -48.56 93.52
C GLU A 393 21.48 -49.32 93.78
N ALA A 394 22.31 -49.55 92.76
CA ALA A 394 23.64 -50.16 92.94
C ALA A 394 24.52 -49.32 93.88
N ARG A 395 24.49 -47.99 93.76
CA ARG A 395 25.21 -47.07 94.64
C ARG A 395 24.69 -47.11 96.07
N LYS A 396 23.38 -47.29 96.26
CA LYS A 396 22.76 -47.49 97.58
C LYS A 396 23.21 -48.80 98.20
N GLN A 397 23.15 -49.91 97.46
CA GLN A 397 23.62 -51.22 97.90
C GLN A 397 25.10 -51.19 98.29
N LEU A 398 25.95 -50.53 97.50
CA LEU A 398 27.38 -50.37 97.83
C LEU A 398 27.59 -49.59 99.14
N ARG A 399 26.79 -48.53 99.38
CA ARG A 399 26.86 -47.76 100.64
C ARG A 399 26.46 -48.63 101.84
N GLU A 400 25.36 -49.39 101.71
CA GLU A 400 24.88 -50.30 102.75
C GLU A 400 25.91 -51.41 103.04
N GLU A 401 26.50 -52.02 102.00
CA GLU A 401 27.54 -53.04 102.16
C GLU A 401 28.81 -52.46 102.81
N SER A 402 29.22 -51.25 102.41
CA SER A 402 30.38 -50.57 102.99
C SER A 402 30.17 -50.24 104.47
N GLN A 403 28.97 -49.75 104.84
CA GLN A 403 28.60 -49.51 106.23
C GLN A 403 28.62 -50.81 107.04
N LEU A 404 28.07 -51.89 106.49
CA LEU A 404 28.07 -53.19 107.15
C LEU A 404 29.51 -53.73 107.35
N ARG A 405 30.40 -53.59 106.35
CA ARG A 405 31.82 -53.94 106.49
C ARG A 405 32.54 -53.09 107.54
N GLN A 406 32.26 -51.78 107.58
CA GLN A 406 32.84 -50.89 108.56
C GLN A 406 32.36 -51.25 109.98
N GLN A 407 31.06 -51.54 110.15
CA GLN A 407 30.50 -52.00 111.42
C GLN A 407 31.15 -53.32 111.86
N LYS A 408 31.25 -54.31 110.97
CA LYS A 408 31.95 -55.57 111.27
C LYS A 408 33.41 -55.37 111.66
N THR A 409 34.09 -54.38 111.07
CA THR A 409 35.48 -54.05 111.41
C THR A 409 35.58 -53.43 112.80
N ILE A 410 34.66 -52.52 113.15
CA ILE A 410 34.58 -51.93 114.50
C ILE A 410 34.28 -53.03 115.53
N ASP A 411 33.32 -53.90 115.25
CA ASP A 411 32.98 -55.03 116.14
C ASP A 411 34.18 -55.97 116.34
N ALA A 412 34.92 -56.29 115.26
CA ALA A 412 36.13 -57.11 115.35
C ALA A 412 37.25 -56.42 116.17
N TYR A 413 37.40 -55.10 116.03
CA TYR A 413 38.36 -54.31 116.82
C TYR A 413 37.99 -54.31 118.30
N LEU A 414 36.70 -54.13 118.64
CA LEU A 414 36.19 -54.23 120.01
C LEU A 414 36.46 -55.62 120.61
N VAL A 415 36.22 -56.70 119.86
CA VAL A 415 36.52 -58.06 120.29
C VAL A 415 38.02 -58.25 120.55
N TRP A 416 38.88 -57.74 119.65
CA TRP A 416 40.33 -57.80 119.81
C TRP A 416 40.79 -57.04 121.06
N ASP A 417 40.28 -55.83 121.29
CA ASP A 417 40.63 -54.99 122.44
C ASP A 417 40.20 -55.64 123.77
N LEU A 418 39.02 -56.27 123.80
CA LEU A 418 38.58 -57.09 124.94
C LEU A 418 39.51 -58.29 125.17
N SER A 419 39.97 -58.96 124.11
CA SER A 419 40.89 -60.10 124.21
C SER A 419 42.25 -59.69 124.77
N ILE A 420 42.84 -58.59 124.26
CA ILE A 420 44.11 -58.07 124.77
C ILE A 420 43.99 -57.59 126.21
N ASN A 421 42.90 -56.90 126.57
CA ASN A 421 42.70 -56.50 127.96
C ASN A 421 42.58 -57.71 128.90
N LYS A 422 41.95 -58.80 128.44
CA LYS A 422 41.93 -60.07 129.17
C LYS A 422 43.33 -60.68 129.30
N GLU A 423 44.13 -60.70 128.23
CA GLU A 423 45.51 -61.17 128.24
C GLU A 423 46.41 -60.32 129.15
N ASN A 424 46.25 -58.99 129.14
CA ASN A 424 46.96 -58.06 130.02
C ASN A 424 46.63 -58.31 131.50
N ILE A 425 45.36 -58.61 131.83
CA ILE A 425 44.97 -59.02 133.19
C ILE A 425 45.68 -60.33 133.59
N VAL A 426 45.73 -61.32 132.69
CA VAL A 426 46.45 -62.59 132.94
C VAL A 426 47.96 -62.36 133.06
N PHE A 427 48.54 -61.50 132.23
CA PHE A 427 49.95 -61.13 132.28
C PHE A 427 50.31 -60.42 133.59
N LEU A 428 49.48 -59.48 134.05
CA LEU A 428 49.66 -58.84 135.36
C LEU A 428 49.52 -59.84 136.52
N GLN A 429 48.61 -60.82 136.42
CA GLN A 429 48.50 -61.91 137.39
C GLN A 429 49.74 -62.83 137.41
N ASN A 430 50.37 -63.08 136.26
CA ASN A 430 51.61 -63.87 136.17
C ASN A 430 52.84 -63.05 136.58
N THR A 431 52.88 -61.73 136.32
CA THR A 431 53.96 -60.85 136.78
C THR A 431 53.99 -60.71 138.30
N VAL A 432 52.82 -60.76 138.96
CA VAL A 432 52.73 -60.86 140.43
C VAL A 432 53.21 -62.22 140.95
N LYS A 433 53.09 -63.30 140.16
CA LYS A 433 53.63 -64.63 140.50
C LYS A 433 55.14 -64.74 140.23
N ASP A 434 55.65 -64.05 139.22
CA ASP A 434 57.05 -64.09 138.79
C ASP A 434 57.99 -63.17 139.60
N ILE A 435 57.48 -62.30 140.48
CA ILE A 435 58.30 -61.57 141.48
C ILE A 435 58.64 -62.45 142.71
N HIS A 436 57.98 -63.60 142.89
CA HIS A 436 58.21 -64.51 144.03
C HIS A 436 59.04 -65.76 143.69
N TYR A 437 59.22 -66.08 142.41
CA TYR A 437 59.91 -67.28 141.98
C TYR A 437 61.04 -66.91 141.03
N ASN A 438 62.28 -66.97 141.53
CA ASN A 438 63.55 -66.97 140.80
C ASN A 438 64.46 -65.74 140.93
N THR A 439 64.74 -65.37 142.18
CA THR A 439 66.08 -64.97 142.68
C THR A 439 66.94 -66.22 142.95
N ILE A 440 66.93 -67.24 142.08
CA ILE A 440 67.70 -68.47 142.27
C ILE A 440 68.24 -68.94 140.91
N ILE A 441 69.55 -68.68 140.72
CA ILE A 441 70.51 -69.50 139.97
C ILE A 441 70.39 -69.40 138.43
N THR A 442 71.05 -68.45 137.77
CA THR A 442 72.47 -68.43 137.34
C THR A 442 73.10 -69.74 136.83
N HIS A 443 73.67 -69.60 135.61
CA HIS A 443 74.84 -70.30 135.06
C HIS A 443 74.61 -71.65 134.35
N GLN A 444 74.90 -71.73 133.04
CA GLN A 444 76.21 -72.08 132.45
C GLN A 444 76.03 -72.32 130.93
N GLN A 445 76.48 -71.43 130.03
CA GLN A 445 77.80 -71.31 129.41
C GLN A 445 78.16 -72.33 128.30
N SER A 446 78.42 -71.78 127.12
CA SER A 446 79.36 -72.21 126.06
C SER A 446 78.95 -73.33 125.10
N GLN A 447 79.39 -73.42 123.85
CA GLN A 447 79.99 -72.58 122.79
C GLN A 447 80.05 -73.51 121.55
N GLY A 448 80.20 -72.99 120.32
CA GLY A 448 80.73 -73.81 119.21
C GLY A 448 80.24 -73.47 117.81
N ILE A 449 81.11 -72.81 117.05
CA ILE A 449 80.99 -72.46 115.62
C ILE A 449 81.39 -73.68 114.77
N VAL A 450 80.95 -73.66 113.50
CA VAL A 450 81.48 -74.32 112.29
C VAL A 450 80.69 -75.55 111.82
N ALA A 451 80.01 -75.42 110.68
CA ALA A 451 80.34 -76.19 109.47
C ALA A 451 79.37 -75.88 108.33
N ILE A 452 79.86 -75.07 107.39
CA ILE A 452 79.44 -75.05 105.99
C ILE A 452 79.57 -76.47 105.43
N ARG A 453 78.45 -77.10 105.02
CA ARG A 453 78.43 -78.08 103.92
C ARG A 453 77.02 -78.51 103.44
N VAL A 454 76.14 -77.59 103.06
CA VAL A 454 75.02 -77.92 102.15
C VAL A 454 74.72 -76.73 101.24
N VAL A 455 75.67 -76.38 100.36
CA VAL A 455 75.43 -75.51 99.19
C VAL A 455 75.63 -76.35 97.93
N GLN A 456 74.88 -77.46 97.84
CA GLN A 456 74.96 -78.29 96.63
C GLN A 456 73.65 -79.04 96.31
N VAL A 457 72.51 -78.51 96.77
CA VAL A 457 71.17 -78.95 96.34
C VAL A 457 70.23 -77.74 96.18
N GLN A 458 70.77 -76.55 95.89
CA GLN A 458 69.96 -75.34 95.68
C GLN A 458 70.42 -74.52 94.47
N GLU A 459 71.05 -75.16 93.49
CA GLU A 459 71.44 -74.54 92.21
C GLU A 459 70.99 -75.34 90.98
N THR A 460 70.15 -76.36 91.16
CA THR A 460 69.53 -77.12 90.04
C THR A 460 68.00 -77.05 90.02
N GLN A 461 67.37 -76.36 90.97
CA GLN A 461 65.91 -76.09 90.94
C GLN A 461 65.58 -74.65 90.47
N GLY A 462 66.50 -73.69 90.62
CA GLY A 462 66.28 -72.30 90.17
C GLY A 462 66.49 -72.06 88.67
N SER A 463 67.15 -72.98 87.96
CA SER A 463 67.41 -72.87 86.52
C SER A 463 66.27 -73.41 85.66
N GLU A 464 65.44 -74.34 86.17
CA GLU A 464 64.24 -74.83 85.47
C GLU A 464 63.05 -73.88 85.63
N ASP A 465 62.81 -73.37 86.85
CA ASP A 465 61.74 -72.39 87.10
C ASP A 465 61.97 -71.06 86.36
N GLY A 466 63.23 -70.60 86.27
CA GLY A 466 63.60 -69.42 85.50
C GLY A 466 63.50 -69.60 83.98
N LEU A 467 63.69 -70.83 83.47
CA LEU A 467 63.53 -71.15 82.05
C LEU A 467 62.05 -71.28 81.68
N SER A 468 61.26 -71.90 82.55
CA SER A 468 59.79 -72.01 82.40
C SER A 468 59.13 -70.63 82.41
N GLN A 469 59.51 -69.76 83.36
CA GLN A 469 58.99 -68.40 83.44
C GLN A 469 59.41 -67.53 82.23
N LYS A 470 60.64 -67.70 81.72
CA LYS A 470 61.08 -67.04 80.48
C LYS A 470 60.32 -67.55 79.25
N ASN A 471 60.10 -68.86 79.13
CA ASN A 471 59.31 -69.44 78.04
C ASN A 471 57.85 -68.99 78.09
N GLU A 472 57.25 -68.85 79.29
CA GLU A 472 55.90 -68.32 79.44
C GLU A 472 55.80 -66.83 79.05
N ILE A 473 56.81 -66.01 79.41
CA ILE A 473 56.89 -64.62 78.98
C ILE A 473 57.07 -64.51 77.46
N ILE A 474 57.92 -65.35 76.86
CA ILE A 474 58.12 -65.43 75.41
C ILE A 474 56.82 -65.82 74.72
N SER A 475 56.11 -66.84 75.20
CA SER A 475 54.84 -67.28 74.63
C SER A 475 53.76 -66.19 74.72
N ARG A 476 53.70 -65.43 75.82
CA ARG A 476 52.79 -64.26 75.93
C ARG A 476 53.20 -63.11 75.01
N LEU A 477 54.50 -62.90 74.79
CA LEU A 477 54.99 -61.89 73.85
C LEU A 477 54.73 -62.29 72.40
N GLU A 478 54.87 -63.57 72.05
CA GLU A 478 54.51 -64.11 70.73
C GLU A 478 53.00 -64.00 70.48
N GLU A 479 52.17 -64.34 71.47
CA GLU A 479 50.71 -64.17 71.37
C GLU A 479 50.33 -62.69 71.19
N LYS A 480 50.90 -61.78 71.99
CA LYS A 480 50.71 -60.34 71.78
C LYS A 480 51.20 -59.86 70.42
N THR A 481 52.33 -60.37 69.93
CA THR A 481 52.88 -60.01 68.61
C THR A 481 51.96 -60.48 67.49
N ASN A 482 51.42 -61.69 67.59
CA ASN A 482 50.44 -62.24 66.65
C ASN A 482 49.13 -61.43 66.68
N GLN A 483 48.67 -61.03 67.86
CA GLN A 483 47.47 -60.22 68.04
C GLN A 483 47.66 -58.78 67.48
N ILE A 484 48.82 -58.17 67.69
CA ILE A 484 49.21 -56.89 67.06
C ILE A 484 49.29 -57.03 65.54
N THR A 485 49.88 -58.11 65.02
CA THR A 485 49.99 -58.34 63.57
C THR A 485 48.61 -58.52 62.93
N ALA A 486 47.70 -59.25 63.59
CA ALA A 486 46.33 -59.41 63.13
C ALA A 486 45.56 -58.08 63.11
N THR A 487 45.65 -57.29 64.19
CA THR A 487 45.02 -55.97 64.25
C THR A 487 45.60 -54.98 63.25
N MET A 488 46.93 -54.98 63.04
CA MET A 488 47.59 -54.16 62.04
C MET A 488 47.11 -54.49 60.62
N LYS A 489 47.00 -55.78 60.27
CA LYS A 489 46.46 -56.22 58.98
C LYS A 489 45.00 -55.84 58.79
N GLN A 490 44.20 -55.88 59.85
CA GLN A 490 42.80 -55.45 59.83
C GLN A 490 42.68 -53.92 59.66
N LEU A 491 43.56 -53.14 60.30
CA LEU A 491 43.63 -51.69 60.13
C LEU A 491 44.08 -51.30 58.71
N GLU A 492 45.08 -51.99 58.14
CA GLU A 492 45.52 -51.78 56.75
C GLU A 492 44.39 -52.04 55.74
N GLN A 493 43.61 -53.12 55.92
CA GLN A 493 42.44 -53.38 55.08
C GLN A 493 41.38 -52.28 55.21
N ARG A 494 41.11 -51.82 56.44
CA ARG A 494 40.16 -50.72 56.67
C ARG A 494 40.64 -49.41 56.04
N LEU A 495 41.94 -49.13 56.10
CA LEU A 495 42.55 -47.95 55.46
C LEU A 495 42.39 -48.02 53.94
N GLN A 496 42.74 -49.14 53.30
CA GLN A 496 42.54 -49.34 51.87
C GLN A 496 41.07 -49.21 51.45
N GLN A 497 40.14 -49.75 52.23
CA GLN A 497 38.71 -49.65 51.97
C GLN A 497 38.24 -48.18 52.05
N ALA A 498 38.71 -47.45 53.07
CA ALA A 498 38.40 -46.02 53.25
C ALA A 498 38.99 -45.16 52.12
N GLU A 499 40.22 -45.45 51.67
CA GLU A 499 40.85 -44.74 50.55
C GLU A 499 40.13 -44.97 49.21
N LYS A 500 39.70 -46.20 48.94
CA LYS A 500 38.85 -46.49 47.77
C LYS A 500 37.52 -45.75 47.85
N GLY A 501 36.91 -45.71 49.03
CA GLY A 501 35.68 -44.93 49.28
C GLY A 501 35.88 -43.43 49.04
N ARG A 502 37.00 -42.87 49.53
CA ARG A 502 37.37 -41.46 49.32
C ARG A 502 37.57 -41.15 47.83
N GLN A 503 38.30 -41.98 47.09
CA GLN A 503 38.52 -41.79 45.65
C GLN A 503 37.20 -41.85 44.86
N ALA A 504 36.32 -42.82 45.17
CA ALA A 504 35.02 -42.92 44.51
C ALA A 504 34.14 -41.68 44.78
N ALA A 505 34.15 -41.16 46.02
CA ALA A 505 33.45 -39.92 46.36
C ALA A 505 34.03 -38.70 45.63
N GLU A 506 35.36 -38.57 45.55
CA GLU A 506 36.03 -37.50 44.81
C GLU A 506 35.72 -37.53 43.31
N ASP A 507 35.70 -38.71 42.70
CA ASP A 507 35.32 -38.88 41.30
C ASP A 507 33.84 -38.54 41.08
N GLY A 508 32.96 -38.91 42.03
CA GLY A 508 31.55 -38.51 42.02
C GLY A 508 31.35 -37.00 42.07
N VAL A 509 32.05 -36.32 43.00
CA VAL A 509 32.03 -34.85 43.11
C VAL A 509 32.57 -34.19 41.84
N ARG A 510 33.64 -34.74 41.24
CA ARG A 510 34.21 -34.21 39.99
C ARG A 510 33.21 -34.29 38.84
N LYS A 511 32.54 -35.44 38.66
CA LYS A 511 31.51 -35.62 37.63
C LYS A 511 30.33 -34.69 37.84
N PHE A 512 29.81 -34.62 39.06
CA PHE A 512 28.70 -33.71 39.39
C PHE A 512 29.06 -32.25 39.11
N LYS A 513 30.28 -31.83 39.49
CA LYS A 513 30.76 -30.46 39.20
C LYS A 513 30.81 -30.18 37.71
N GLN A 514 31.26 -31.14 36.91
CA GLN A 514 31.37 -31.02 35.45
C GLN A 514 29.99 -30.96 34.78
N GLU A 515 29.05 -31.80 35.20
CA GLU A 515 27.66 -31.76 34.75
C GLU A 515 26.99 -30.44 35.12
N PHE A 516 27.16 -29.98 36.36
CA PHE A 516 26.61 -28.71 36.83
C PHE A 516 27.17 -27.52 36.05
N THR A 517 28.49 -27.48 35.79
CA THR A 517 29.08 -26.41 34.96
C THR A 517 28.55 -26.44 33.54
N SER A 518 28.46 -27.62 32.91
CA SER A 518 27.89 -27.75 31.56
C SER A 518 26.43 -27.28 31.48
N LYS A 519 25.62 -27.60 32.50
CA LYS A 519 24.23 -27.17 32.60
C LYS A 519 24.13 -25.66 32.81
N SER A 520 24.97 -25.10 33.68
CA SER A 520 25.06 -23.67 33.94
C SER A 520 25.44 -22.90 32.67
N ASP A 521 26.45 -23.36 31.91
CA ASP A 521 26.86 -22.75 30.65
C ASP A 521 25.75 -22.82 29.59
N SER A 522 25.04 -23.94 29.52
CA SER A 522 23.89 -24.09 28.62
C SER A 522 22.76 -23.12 28.97
N LEU A 523 22.44 -22.96 30.26
CA LEU A 523 21.42 -22.01 30.72
C LEU A 523 21.86 -20.57 30.47
N GLN A 524 23.13 -20.23 30.72
CA GLN A 524 23.70 -18.91 30.44
C GLN A 524 23.56 -18.54 28.96
N LYS A 525 23.86 -19.48 28.05
CA LYS A 525 23.69 -19.28 26.61
C LYS A 525 22.22 -19.09 26.21
N GLN A 526 21.30 -19.81 26.85
CA GLN A 526 19.87 -19.63 26.61
C GLN A 526 19.37 -18.27 27.10
N ILE A 527 19.83 -17.81 28.26
CA ILE A 527 19.50 -16.49 28.80
C ILE A 527 19.97 -15.39 27.84
N LEU A 528 21.24 -15.41 27.43
CA LEU A 528 21.78 -14.44 26.46
C LEU A 528 21.00 -14.43 25.13
N LYS A 529 20.60 -15.62 24.64
CA LYS A 529 19.77 -15.72 23.44
C LYS A 529 18.40 -15.07 23.64
N ARG A 530 17.77 -15.28 24.79
CA ARG A 530 16.45 -14.70 25.13
C ARG A 530 16.55 -13.19 25.34
N GLU A 531 17.60 -12.69 25.97
CA GLU A 531 17.86 -11.25 26.13
C GLU A 531 18.02 -10.56 24.77
N LYS A 532 18.77 -11.17 23.84
CA LYS A 532 18.91 -10.65 22.48
C LYS A 532 17.56 -10.62 21.74
N GLN A 533 16.72 -11.64 21.93
CA GLN A 533 15.38 -11.68 21.35
C GLN A 533 14.46 -10.61 21.94
N LEU A 534 14.51 -10.39 23.27
CA LEU A 534 13.75 -9.34 23.93
C LEU A 534 14.13 -7.95 23.43
N LEU A 535 15.43 -7.68 23.30
CA LEU A 535 15.92 -6.40 22.78
C LEU A 535 15.43 -6.15 21.35
N GLN A 536 15.49 -7.18 20.49
CA GLN A 536 14.98 -7.09 19.12
C GLN A 536 13.48 -6.81 19.08
N LEU A 537 12.68 -7.53 19.88
CA LEU A 537 11.24 -7.32 19.95
C LEU A 537 10.89 -5.93 20.50
N GLU A 538 11.67 -5.41 21.45
CA GLU A 538 11.48 -4.07 21.98
C GLU A 538 11.77 -3.00 20.91
N THR A 539 12.81 -3.18 20.10
CA THR A 539 13.09 -2.27 18.98
C THR A 539 12.01 -2.33 17.92
N ASP A 540 11.55 -3.52 17.56
CA ASP A 540 10.49 -3.71 16.56
C ASP A 540 9.17 -3.09 17.04
N TRP A 541 8.84 -3.26 18.33
CA TRP A 541 7.67 -2.62 18.95
C TRP A 541 7.74 -1.09 18.93
N LYS A 542 8.92 -0.49 19.17
CA LYS A 542 9.10 0.97 19.09
C LYS A 542 8.89 1.48 17.67
N ILE A 543 9.47 0.82 16.67
CA ILE A 543 9.30 1.18 15.26
C ILE A 543 7.84 1.07 14.84
N GLU A 544 7.17 -0.03 15.18
CA GLU A 544 5.76 -0.26 14.88
C GLU A 544 4.87 0.81 15.54
N LYS A 545 5.19 1.22 16.77
CA LYS A 545 4.47 2.30 17.46
C LYS A 545 4.61 3.64 16.74
N GLU A 546 5.81 3.99 16.29
CA GLU A 546 6.07 5.23 15.53
C GLU A 546 5.37 5.23 14.17
N TRP A 547 5.38 4.08 13.49
CA TRP A 547 4.65 3.89 12.22
C TRP A 547 3.16 4.05 12.39
N ARG A 548 2.57 3.45 13.44
CA ARG A 548 1.14 3.62 13.74
C ARG A 548 0.77 5.07 14.01
N GLN A 549 1.61 5.80 14.75
CA GLN A 549 1.37 7.22 15.02
C GLN A 549 1.43 8.04 13.73
N THR A 550 2.39 7.76 12.85
CA THR A 550 2.52 8.45 11.55
C THR A 550 1.31 8.18 10.67
N LEU A 551 0.90 6.92 10.56
CA LEU A 551 -0.26 6.51 9.77
C LEU A 551 -1.56 7.13 10.30
N GLN A 552 -1.71 7.24 11.62
CA GLN A 552 -2.86 7.90 12.23
C GLN A 552 -2.89 9.39 11.86
N ASN A 553 -1.75 10.08 11.93
CA ASN A 553 -1.66 11.49 11.56
C ASN A 553 -1.99 11.71 10.08
N ASP A 554 -1.53 10.83 9.18
CA ASP A 554 -1.85 10.91 7.76
C ASP A 554 -3.34 10.66 7.49
N LEU A 555 -3.93 9.69 8.20
CA LEU A 555 -5.36 9.41 8.08
C LEU A 555 -6.23 10.59 8.54
N ASP A 556 -5.81 11.31 9.58
CA ASP A 556 -6.51 12.51 10.04
C ASP A 556 -6.36 13.68 9.05
N ARG A 557 -5.20 13.85 8.40
CA ARG A 557 -5.03 14.82 7.30
C ARG A 557 -5.91 14.52 6.10
N GLU A 558 -5.97 13.26 5.67
CA GLU A 558 -6.83 12.86 4.55
C GLU A 558 -8.31 13.09 4.87
N ARG A 559 -8.73 12.90 6.12
CA ARG A 559 -10.09 13.23 6.57
C ARG A 559 -10.39 14.73 6.48
N GLU A 560 -9.43 15.58 6.84
CA GLU A 560 -9.56 17.03 6.70
C GLU A 560 -9.71 17.42 5.21
N ILE A 561 -8.85 16.88 4.33
CA ILE A 561 -8.91 17.13 2.89
C ILE A 561 -10.26 16.67 2.30
N ILE A 562 -10.74 15.49 2.68
CA ILE A 562 -12.06 14.99 2.23
C ILE A 562 -13.18 15.93 2.70
N SER A 563 -13.09 16.44 3.93
CA SER A 563 -14.06 17.40 4.45
C SER A 563 -14.04 18.70 3.64
N GLU A 564 -12.87 19.23 3.32
CA GLU A 564 -12.71 20.44 2.49
C GLU A 564 -13.29 20.23 1.09
N LEU A 565 -12.89 19.17 0.38
CA LEU A 565 -13.38 18.84 -0.96
C LEU A 565 -14.91 18.64 -0.99
N LYS A 566 -15.48 18.08 0.08
CA LYS A 566 -16.93 17.93 0.20
C LYS A 566 -17.63 19.29 0.28
N THR A 567 -17.08 20.22 1.06
CA THR A 567 -17.64 21.58 1.14
C THR A 567 -17.52 22.33 -0.18
N GLU A 568 -16.39 22.21 -0.90
CA GLU A 568 -16.23 22.78 -2.25
C GLU A 568 -17.24 22.19 -3.23
N THR A 569 -17.47 20.87 -3.17
CA THR A 569 -18.47 20.20 -4.02
C THR A 569 -19.89 20.73 -3.74
N GLU A 570 -20.24 20.94 -2.48
CA GLU A 570 -21.53 21.52 -2.09
C GLU A 570 -21.69 22.96 -2.61
N GLN A 571 -20.63 23.78 -2.53
CA GLN A 571 -20.61 25.13 -3.09
C GLN A 571 -20.77 25.13 -4.61
N MET A 572 -20.03 24.28 -5.32
CA MET A 572 -20.12 24.12 -6.78
C MET A 572 -21.51 23.67 -7.22
N ASN A 573 -22.15 22.77 -6.46
CA ASN A 573 -23.53 22.37 -6.70
C ASN A 573 -24.53 23.53 -6.49
N GLY A 574 -24.29 24.39 -5.50
CA GLY A 574 -25.06 25.61 -5.29
C GLY A 574 -24.94 26.57 -6.49
N LEU A 575 -23.72 26.85 -6.93
CA LEU A 575 -23.45 27.70 -8.09
C LEU A 575 -24.05 27.12 -9.38
N LYS A 576 -23.99 25.81 -9.58
CA LYS A 576 -24.61 25.15 -10.73
C LYS A 576 -26.12 25.34 -10.77
N LYS A 577 -26.80 25.23 -9.64
CA LYS A 577 -28.26 25.48 -9.56
C LYS A 577 -28.59 26.93 -9.93
N GLU A 578 -27.79 27.87 -9.43
CA GLU A 578 -27.97 29.29 -9.74
C GLU A 578 -27.70 29.61 -11.21
N PHE A 579 -26.66 29.02 -11.80
CA PHE A 579 -26.38 29.14 -13.24
C PHE A 579 -27.55 28.62 -14.09
N LEU A 580 -28.10 27.46 -13.75
CA LEU A 580 -29.26 26.90 -14.45
C LEU A 580 -30.49 27.81 -14.34
N ARG A 581 -30.71 28.41 -13.17
CA ARG A 581 -31.80 29.39 -12.95
C ARG A 581 -31.62 30.62 -13.86
N LEU A 582 -30.43 31.20 -13.87
CA LEU A 582 -30.12 32.35 -14.71
C LEU A 582 -30.17 32.01 -16.21
N GLN A 583 -29.79 30.79 -16.60
CA GLN A 583 -29.90 30.32 -17.97
C GLN A 583 -31.36 30.26 -18.42
N GLU A 584 -32.25 29.74 -17.58
CA GLU A 584 -33.69 29.71 -17.85
C GLU A 584 -34.24 31.14 -17.98
N GLU A 585 -33.93 32.03 -17.04
CA GLU A 585 -34.33 33.45 -17.10
C GLU A 585 -33.83 34.12 -18.39
N ASN A 586 -32.59 33.86 -18.81
CA ASN A 586 -32.03 34.40 -20.06
C ASN A 586 -32.80 33.89 -21.29
N THR A 587 -33.15 32.60 -21.33
CA THR A 587 -33.95 32.05 -22.44
C THR A 587 -35.35 32.62 -22.49
N GLN A 588 -35.98 32.87 -21.33
CA GLN A 588 -37.28 33.52 -21.26
C GLN A 588 -37.22 34.96 -21.76
N LEU A 589 -36.21 35.72 -21.32
CA LEU A 589 -36.00 37.10 -21.79
C LEU A 589 -35.76 37.16 -23.30
N LYS A 590 -34.96 36.24 -23.86
CA LYS A 590 -34.75 36.16 -25.31
C LYS A 590 -36.04 35.92 -26.07
N ARG A 591 -36.89 34.99 -25.60
CA ARG A 591 -38.19 34.73 -26.21
C ARG A 591 -39.08 35.97 -26.19
N ILE A 592 -39.12 36.70 -25.08
CA ILE A 592 -39.87 37.96 -24.98
C ILE A 592 -39.33 38.99 -25.97
N CYS A 593 -38.01 39.13 -26.11
CA CYS A 593 -37.42 40.03 -27.10
C CYS A 593 -37.80 39.65 -28.54
N GLU A 594 -37.74 38.36 -28.88
CA GLU A 594 -38.14 37.86 -30.21
C GLU A 594 -39.63 38.15 -30.50
N GLU A 595 -40.52 37.92 -29.53
CA GLU A 595 -41.95 38.24 -29.65
C GLU A 595 -42.19 39.75 -29.84
N GLN A 596 -41.45 40.59 -29.11
CA GLN A 596 -41.52 42.05 -29.27
C GLN A 596 -40.99 42.51 -30.64
N GLU A 597 -39.89 41.93 -31.13
CA GLU A 597 -39.36 42.21 -32.47
C GLU A 597 -40.34 41.83 -33.56
N GLN A 598 -40.99 40.65 -33.46
CA GLN A 598 -42.05 40.24 -34.39
C GLN A 598 -43.24 41.19 -34.37
N ALA A 599 -43.70 41.59 -33.18
CA ALA A 599 -44.79 42.56 -33.05
C ALA A 599 -44.43 43.93 -33.69
N LEU A 600 -43.18 44.38 -33.53
CA LEU A 600 -42.69 45.60 -34.17
C LEU A 600 -42.62 45.46 -35.71
N GLN A 601 -42.20 44.31 -36.22
CA GLN A 601 -42.19 44.03 -37.66
C GLN A 601 -43.61 44.02 -38.25
N GLU A 602 -44.57 43.37 -37.59
CA GLU A 602 -45.97 43.39 -38.00
C GLU A 602 -46.56 44.80 -38.00
N LEU A 603 -46.26 45.59 -36.96
CA LEU A 603 -46.68 46.98 -36.88
C LEU A 603 -46.06 47.81 -38.02
N GLY A 604 -44.77 47.60 -38.31
CA GLY A 604 -44.07 48.22 -39.43
C GLY A 604 -44.71 47.86 -40.79
N PHE A 605 -45.09 46.60 -40.99
CA PHE A 605 -45.79 46.15 -42.19
C PHE A 605 -47.16 46.83 -42.32
N LYS A 606 -47.98 46.84 -41.26
CA LYS A 606 -49.29 47.50 -41.24
C LYS A 606 -49.19 49.01 -41.49
N LEU A 607 -48.18 49.67 -40.94
CA LEU A 607 -47.90 51.09 -41.18
C LEU A 607 -47.52 51.34 -42.63
N SER A 608 -46.68 50.49 -43.23
CA SER A 608 -46.30 50.56 -44.65
C SER A 608 -47.51 50.37 -45.56
N GLU A 609 -48.35 49.37 -45.29
CA GLU A 609 -49.58 49.12 -46.04
C GLU A 609 -50.57 50.28 -45.93
N SER A 610 -50.74 50.83 -44.72
CA SER A 610 -51.58 52.02 -44.50
C SER A 610 -51.02 53.24 -45.23
N LYS A 611 -49.70 53.44 -45.21
CA LYS A 611 -49.03 54.52 -45.96
C LYS A 611 -49.27 54.39 -47.47
N LEU A 612 -49.15 53.18 -48.02
CA LEU A 612 -49.41 52.92 -49.44
C LEU A 612 -50.87 53.23 -49.80
N LYS A 613 -51.84 52.78 -48.99
CA LYS A 613 -53.26 53.12 -49.16
C LYS A 613 -53.51 54.64 -49.09
N ILE A 614 -52.81 55.36 -48.21
CA ILE A 614 -52.91 56.82 -48.14
C ILE A 614 -52.31 57.48 -49.39
N GLU A 615 -51.20 56.96 -49.91
CA GLU A 615 -50.61 57.42 -51.17
C GLU A 615 -51.54 57.16 -52.35
N ASP A 616 -52.14 55.96 -52.45
CA ASP A 616 -53.15 55.62 -53.45
C ASP A 616 -54.39 56.53 -53.36
N ILE A 617 -54.87 56.84 -52.14
CA ILE A 617 -55.98 57.77 -51.92
C ILE A 617 -55.57 59.21 -52.28
N LYS A 618 -54.32 59.62 -52.03
CA LYS A 618 -53.80 60.93 -52.47
C LYS A 618 -53.68 61.01 -53.98
N GLU A 619 -53.28 59.93 -54.64
CA GLU A 619 -53.21 59.82 -56.09
C GLU A 619 -54.61 59.82 -56.70
N ALA A 620 -55.55 59.05 -56.15
CA ALA A 620 -56.96 59.08 -56.52
C ALA A 620 -57.60 60.46 -56.27
N ASN A 621 -57.25 61.14 -55.17
CA ASN A 621 -57.66 62.53 -54.94
C ASN A 621 -57.02 63.50 -55.93
N LYS A 622 -55.77 63.28 -56.37
CA LYS A 622 -55.17 64.05 -57.47
C LYS A 622 -55.90 63.84 -58.79
N VAL A 623 -56.37 62.62 -59.06
CA VAL A 623 -57.18 62.31 -60.24
C VAL A 623 -58.58 62.93 -60.14
N LEU A 624 -59.20 62.89 -58.95
CA LEU A 624 -60.51 63.50 -58.68
C LEU A 624 -60.46 65.03 -58.58
N GLN A 625 -59.36 65.61 -58.11
CA GLN A 625 -59.04 67.06 -58.15
C GLN A 625 -58.37 67.47 -59.49
N GLY A 626 -58.19 66.54 -60.42
CA GLY A 626 -57.64 66.73 -61.76
C GLY A 626 -58.69 67.07 -62.82
N GLY A 627 -59.94 67.33 -62.40
CA GLY A 627 -60.98 67.91 -63.25
C GLY A 627 -61.01 69.43 -63.18
N GLY A 628 -60.06 70.11 -63.82
CA GLY A 628 -60.12 71.55 -64.07
C GLY A 628 -58.96 72.35 -63.47
N GLY A 629 -57.88 72.49 -64.23
CA GLY A 629 -56.77 73.37 -63.87
C GLY A 629 -55.84 73.58 -65.04
N GLY A 630 -56.21 74.46 -65.97
CA GLY A 630 -55.34 74.96 -67.02
C GLY A 630 -54.08 75.56 -66.38
N GLN A 631 -52.98 74.84 -66.48
CA GLN A 631 -51.69 75.27 -65.99
C GLN A 631 -51.14 76.31 -66.97
N GLY A 632 -51.22 77.58 -66.60
CA GLY A 632 -50.31 78.62 -67.11
C GLY A 632 -50.84 79.68 -68.08
N TRP A 633 -52.14 80.03 -68.14
CA TRP A 633 -52.55 81.24 -68.87
C TRP A 633 -52.44 82.48 -67.97
N LEU A 634 -51.37 83.24 -68.12
CA LEU A 634 -51.11 84.41 -67.27
C LEU A 634 -52.18 85.49 -67.53
N LYS A 635 -52.78 86.05 -66.48
CA LYS A 635 -53.80 87.10 -66.62
C LYS A 635 -53.12 88.40 -67.06
N ASP A 636 -53.77 89.14 -67.97
CA ASP A 636 -53.22 90.39 -68.54
C ASP A 636 -52.85 91.46 -67.52
N LYS A 637 -53.45 91.44 -66.32
CA LYS A 637 -53.17 92.40 -65.26
C LYS A 637 -51.81 92.16 -64.58
N ASP A 638 -51.30 90.94 -64.65
CA ASP A 638 -50.12 90.51 -63.89
C ASP A 638 -48.81 90.64 -64.69
N ALA A 639 -48.90 90.88 -66.01
CA ALA A 639 -47.74 91.10 -66.88
C ALA A 639 -47.52 92.59 -67.15
N THR A 640 -46.55 93.23 -66.50
CA THR A 640 -46.16 94.63 -66.77
C THR A 640 -45.16 94.76 -67.93
N HIS A 641 -44.38 93.71 -68.19
CA HIS A 641 -43.33 93.69 -69.23
C HIS A 641 -43.48 92.46 -70.14
N CYS A 642 -43.02 92.58 -71.39
CA CYS A 642 -42.95 91.46 -72.32
C CYS A 642 -42.04 90.37 -71.76
N LYS A 643 -42.50 89.11 -71.67
CA LYS A 643 -41.72 88.03 -71.06
C LYS A 643 -40.40 87.71 -71.78
N LEU A 644 -40.29 88.02 -73.08
CA LEU A 644 -39.08 87.75 -73.86
C LEU A 644 -38.11 88.94 -73.92
N CYS A 645 -38.59 90.14 -74.25
CA CYS A 645 -37.73 91.31 -74.44
C CYS A 645 -37.69 92.26 -73.24
N GLU A 646 -38.46 91.95 -72.19
CA GLU A 646 -38.55 92.69 -70.92
C GLU A 646 -38.89 94.18 -71.06
N LYS A 647 -39.43 94.61 -72.21
CA LYS A 647 -39.90 95.98 -72.41
C LYS A 647 -41.29 96.13 -71.80
N GLU A 648 -41.50 97.24 -71.09
CA GLU A 648 -42.77 97.54 -70.44
C GLU A 648 -43.90 97.70 -71.48
N PHE A 649 -45.08 97.18 -71.14
CA PHE A 649 -46.26 97.33 -71.98
C PHE A 649 -46.84 98.75 -71.85
N SER A 650 -47.26 99.31 -72.96
CA SER A 650 -47.82 100.67 -73.04
C SER A 650 -49.00 100.69 -74.01
N LEU A 651 -49.70 101.83 -74.14
CA LEU A 651 -50.83 101.95 -75.08
C LEU A 651 -50.43 101.65 -76.54
N SER A 652 -49.16 101.86 -76.91
CA SER A 652 -48.62 101.52 -78.23
C SER A 652 -48.02 100.10 -78.32
N ARG A 653 -47.72 99.45 -77.18
CA ARG A 653 -47.20 98.07 -77.12
C ARG A 653 -48.22 97.17 -76.43
N ARG A 654 -49.09 96.54 -77.22
CA ARG A 654 -50.17 95.65 -76.74
C ARG A 654 -49.64 94.29 -76.28
N LYS A 655 -50.42 93.65 -75.39
CA LYS A 655 -50.16 92.34 -74.78
C LYS A 655 -50.73 91.23 -75.65
N HIS A 656 -49.98 90.15 -75.84
CA HIS A 656 -50.38 88.99 -76.63
C HIS A 656 -49.93 87.69 -75.95
N HIS A 657 -50.84 86.74 -75.75
CA HIS A 657 -50.48 85.43 -75.18
C HIS A 657 -49.84 84.50 -76.21
N CYS A 658 -48.83 83.76 -75.78
CA CYS A 658 -48.39 82.57 -76.51
C CYS A 658 -49.39 81.43 -76.24
N ARG A 659 -49.98 80.83 -77.27
CA ARG A 659 -50.96 79.74 -77.10
C ARG A 659 -50.32 78.40 -76.68
N ASN A 660 -48.99 78.31 -76.72
CA ASN A 660 -48.25 77.13 -76.27
C ASN A 660 -47.84 77.21 -74.79
N CYS A 661 -47.23 78.31 -74.35
CA CYS A 661 -46.76 78.45 -72.96
C CYS A 661 -47.65 79.33 -72.06
N GLY A 662 -48.63 80.05 -72.63
CA GLY A 662 -49.59 80.87 -71.89
C GLY A 662 -49.05 82.18 -71.27
N GLU A 663 -47.77 82.48 -71.46
CA GLU A 663 -47.12 83.74 -71.07
C GLU A 663 -47.45 84.90 -72.03
N ILE A 664 -47.22 86.15 -71.58
CA ILE A 664 -47.58 87.37 -72.32
C ILE A 664 -46.36 88.05 -72.96
N PHE A 665 -46.48 88.34 -74.25
CA PHE A 665 -45.43 88.91 -75.11
C PHE A 665 -45.95 90.12 -75.90
N CYS A 666 -45.05 90.93 -76.44
CA CYS A 666 -45.40 91.97 -77.42
C CYS A 666 -45.50 91.38 -78.83
N ASN A 667 -46.09 92.13 -79.78
CA ASN A 667 -46.27 91.63 -81.15
C ASN A 667 -44.95 91.16 -81.77
N ALA A 668 -43.88 91.95 -81.66
CA ALA A 668 -42.57 91.63 -82.23
C ALA A 668 -41.90 90.37 -81.63
N CYS A 669 -42.34 89.89 -80.46
CA CYS A 669 -41.80 88.70 -79.80
C CYS A 669 -42.72 87.46 -79.93
N SER A 670 -43.83 87.63 -80.65
CA SER A 670 -44.87 86.62 -80.83
C SER A 670 -45.57 86.80 -82.17
N ASP A 671 -44.82 87.16 -83.21
CA ASP A 671 -45.39 87.44 -84.54
C ASP A 671 -45.58 86.17 -85.38
N ASN A 672 -45.14 85.03 -84.85
CA ASN A 672 -45.21 83.74 -85.52
C ASN A 672 -46.46 82.95 -85.11
N GLU A 673 -47.05 82.21 -86.05
CA GLU A 673 -48.19 81.32 -85.82
C GLU A 673 -47.87 79.89 -86.25
N LEU A 674 -48.19 78.92 -85.41
CA LEU A 674 -48.02 77.49 -85.69
C LEU A 674 -49.27 76.71 -85.28
N PRO A 675 -49.63 75.62 -85.99
CA PRO A 675 -50.64 74.70 -85.51
C PRO A 675 -50.14 73.99 -84.26
N LEU A 676 -50.95 73.97 -83.19
CA LEU A 676 -50.63 73.28 -81.94
C LEU A 676 -51.52 72.05 -81.79
N PRO A 677 -51.12 71.03 -81.00
CA PRO A 677 -51.98 69.87 -80.72
C PRO A 677 -53.35 70.25 -80.14
N SER A 678 -53.43 71.41 -79.47
CA SER A 678 -54.65 71.97 -78.90
C SER A 678 -55.55 72.70 -79.90
N SER A 679 -55.08 73.01 -81.12
CA SER A 679 -55.88 73.65 -82.17
C SER A 679 -55.32 73.37 -83.57
N PRO A 680 -56.12 72.79 -84.49
CA PRO A 680 -55.69 72.48 -85.85
C PRO A 680 -55.45 73.72 -86.72
N LYS A 681 -55.92 74.91 -86.31
CA LYS A 681 -55.62 76.18 -86.99
C LYS A 681 -54.33 76.79 -86.42
N PRO A 682 -53.47 77.43 -87.23
CA PRO A 682 -52.31 78.15 -86.74
C PRO A 682 -52.70 79.15 -85.66
N VAL A 683 -51.99 79.10 -84.54
CA VAL A 683 -52.20 80.00 -83.41
C VAL A 683 -50.89 80.67 -83.02
N ARG A 684 -51.00 81.90 -82.52
CA ARG A 684 -49.85 82.70 -82.12
C ARG A 684 -49.00 82.03 -81.04
N VAL A 685 -47.70 81.96 -81.29
CA VAL A 685 -46.70 81.46 -80.35
C VAL A 685 -45.58 82.49 -80.20
N CYS A 686 -44.92 82.54 -79.04
CA CYS A 686 -43.71 83.35 -78.88
C CYS A 686 -42.54 82.74 -79.66
N ASP A 687 -41.55 83.55 -79.97
CA ASP A 687 -40.42 83.13 -80.82
C ASP A 687 -39.65 81.92 -80.25
N THR A 688 -39.53 81.84 -78.91
CA THR A 688 -38.92 80.68 -78.25
C THR A 688 -39.74 79.39 -78.46
N CYS A 689 -41.07 79.47 -78.32
CA CYS A 689 -41.94 78.32 -78.58
C CYS A 689 -41.95 77.96 -80.06
N HIS A 690 -41.91 78.96 -80.94
CA HIS A 690 -41.84 78.76 -82.37
C HIS A 690 -40.57 77.99 -82.77
N ALA A 691 -39.40 78.39 -82.29
CA ALA A 691 -38.14 77.72 -82.56
C ALA A 691 -38.09 76.29 -82.01
N MET A 692 -38.54 76.08 -80.76
CA MET A 692 -38.57 74.74 -80.15
C MET A 692 -39.51 73.78 -80.88
N LEU A 693 -40.68 74.26 -81.30
CA LEU A 693 -41.68 73.43 -81.99
C LEU A 693 -41.23 73.10 -83.42
N LEU A 694 -40.60 74.04 -84.13
CA LEU A 694 -39.99 73.76 -85.44
C LEU A 694 -38.84 72.73 -85.35
N GLN A 695 -38.01 72.80 -84.31
CA GLN A 695 -36.97 71.78 -84.08
C GLN A 695 -37.57 70.39 -83.87
N ARG A 696 -38.63 70.26 -83.06
CA ARG A 696 -39.32 68.98 -82.83
C ARG A 696 -40.01 68.42 -84.07
N CYS A 697 -40.51 69.28 -84.97
CA CYS A 697 -41.07 68.84 -86.25
C CYS A 697 -39.98 68.37 -87.22
N SER A 698 -38.75 68.86 -87.09
CA SER A 698 -37.63 68.48 -87.96
C SER A 698 -36.98 67.15 -87.55
N SER A 699 -36.99 66.80 -86.27
CA SER A 699 -36.38 65.57 -85.73
C SER A 699 -37.28 64.32 -85.76
N ASN A 700 -38.52 64.42 -86.25
CA ASN A 700 -39.43 63.29 -86.44
C ASN A 700 -39.49 62.76 -87.89
N SER A 701 -38.44 63.00 -88.69
CA SER A 701 -38.30 62.46 -90.05
C SER A 701 -37.06 61.58 -90.25
N THR A 702 -36.83 60.68 -89.30
CA THR A 702 -36.00 59.47 -89.43
C THR A 702 -36.52 58.37 -88.53
#